data_AF-A0A8T4UXK8-F1
#
_entry.id   AF-A0A8T4UXK8-F1
#
_cell.length_a   1.000
_cell.length_b   1.000
_cell.length_c   1.000
_cell.angle_alpha   90.00
_cell.angle_beta   90.00
_cell.angle_gamma   90.00
#
_symmetry.space_group_name_H-M   'P 1'
#
loop_
_entity.id
_entity.type
_entity.pdbx_description
1 polymer ?
#
loop_
_entity_poly.entity_id
_entity_poly.type
_entity_poly.pdbx_seq_one_letter_code
_entity_poly.pdbx_strand_id
1 'polypeptide(L)'
;MKKRLARFWNEHRKIAITLIIAVIILLSFFGTQIYLYINFLLGNNVVATVEVSPQLLQVTKRETAALLVKASVTTNPFCSAECTLRVENMVDGTVLAEEQATLRPGRGLDRQVSFSVTEQGHGTIPIQVRLECAGRETFLCHTNEKPTLRNRLVMVEYNLSAEEQAAKEIVFADLTLKTENLTTAKKTIESQKNTILKINESLVVEPLRATLQEAEAEYTILFQQFQGWQSYWLAEDYLQLTNKISFSNFPEQHAKIATAITLVEQNLNVYNSAISAMDQAGKVLSRLSETTVVDKELAAEIQKTISEYNNVTVTFNSRTPLMMKQSVSESYNLTVFALDNKTFVQTNHDVLSLALQSKSIAIVLCQEFNSCLTTPTIPELAWQVPANLTSACASVHDLHALNSIIKPTLQQQAAAQNYPTTEEFTTTIKTLSENAQQKIINPLREEIPPAAPNTKVLRELLLFSRLLPTPSFPEYDLTPAVLLKVLENIPPECEPIKAGIAVLPITAKAVSTGETAGDSTSIAPVITFEQPPAQCCLNQQCQTCCTEPSCRENASYYPIVFLHGHAVNKDTSYEYSLDAFNGIQLKLEKDGFVNAGAVSMYTKKDLPSGIFGLFNVPLTMKASYYVDLLQTPENYVVIQAKSENIDVYALRLKEILDTIVYQTGRPKVILVAHSMGGLVARRYMQIFGAGNVARLVTIGTPHQGIEGDVAEYCDVIGEQRECQDMNAESVFMNKLKNGILPPLPVTTIIGTGCAMNGEDGDGVVLERNAELDGAEKVLVQGECSTFSVLHTELLDVWKYPEVYEAVKKGIGKE
;
A
#
# COMPACT_ATOMS: atom_id res chain seq x y z
N MET A 1 89.24 10.71 -64.63
CA MET A 1 87.94 11.18 -64.12
C MET A 1 87.97 12.62 -63.60
N LYS A 2 88.86 12.99 -62.66
CA LYS A 2 88.92 14.35 -62.07
C LYS A 2 89.05 15.52 -63.07
N LYS A 3 89.83 15.38 -64.16
CA LYS A 3 89.98 16.44 -65.19
C LYS A 3 88.75 16.65 -66.09
N ARG A 4 87.87 15.65 -66.22
CA ARG A 4 86.62 15.75 -67.01
C ARG A 4 85.51 16.46 -66.22
N LEU A 5 85.40 16.17 -64.91
CA LEU A 5 84.47 16.87 -64.01
C LEU A 5 84.83 18.35 -63.82
N ALA A 6 86.11 18.70 -63.70
CA ALA A 6 86.53 20.09 -63.51
C ALA A 6 86.22 20.99 -64.73
N ARG A 7 86.28 20.43 -65.95
CA ARG A 7 85.98 21.15 -67.19
C ARG A 7 84.48 21.34 -67.39
N PHE A 8 83.69 20.29 -67.10
CA PHE A 8 82.22 20.36 -67.07
C PHE A 8 81.72 21.38 -66.04
N TRP A 9 82.32 21.41 -64.85
CA TRP A 9 81.93 22.34 -63.81
C TRP A 9 82.25 23.80 -64.16
N ASN A 10 83.34 24.08 -64.89
CA ASN A 10 83.67 25.44 -65.33
C ASN A 10 82.80 25.94 -66.51
N GLU A 11 82.43 25.07 -67.46
CA GLU A 11 81.54 25.44 -68.58
C GLU A 11 80.08 25.65 -68.14
N HIS A 12 79.60 24.87 -67.15
CA HIS A 12 78.22 24.96 -66.67
C HIS A 12 78.09 25.71 -65.33
N ARG A 13 79.18 26.30 -64.80
CA ARG A 13 79.19 26.99 -63.50
C ARG A 13 78.12 28.07 -63.41
N LYS A 14 77.99 28.89 -64.46
CA LYS A 14 77.01 29.98 -64.48
C LYS A 14 75.60 29.43 -64.47
N ILE A 15 75.28 28.45 -65.32
CA ILE A 15 73.95 27.81 -65.39
C ILE A 15 73.59 27.11 -64.07
N ALA A 16 74.53 26.40 -63.45
CA ALA A 16 74.33 25.76 -62.16
C ALA A 16 74.06 26.77 -61.04
N ILE A 17 74.80 27.88 -61.00
CA ILE A 17 74.58 28.96 -60.02
C ILE A 17 73.22 29.63 -60.28
N THR A 18 72.84 29.90 -61.52
CA THR A 18 71.53 30.52 -61.82
C THR A 18 70.38 29.58 -61.47
N LEU A 19 70.51 28.27 -61.71
CA LEU A 19 69.53 27.26 -61.28
C LEU A 19 69.44 27.17 -59.77
N ILE A 20 70.56 27.21 -59.05
CA ILE A 20 70.56 27.22 -57.58
C ILE A 20 69.87 28.49 -57.06
N ILE A 21 70.17 29.66 -57.62
CA ILE A 21 69.53 30.92 -57.24
C ILE A 21 68.03 30.90 -57.58
N ALA A 22 67.64 30.38 -58.75
CA ALA A 22 66.24 30.24 -59.11
C ALA A 22 65.51 29.26 -58.18
N VAL A 23 66.13 28.15 -57.80
CA VAL A 23 65.58 27.20 -56.82
C VAL A 23 65.49 27.82 -55.43
N ILE A 24 66.48 28.61 -54.99
CA ILE A 24 66.43 29.34 -53.70
C ILE A 24 65.32 30.41 -53.72
N ILE A 25 65.18 31.15 -54.82
CA ILE A 25 64.11 32.16 -54.97
C ILE A 25 62.75 31.46 -54.97
N LEU A 26 62.61 30.36 -55.71
CA LEU A 26 61.38 29.56 -55.78
C LEU A 26 61.07 28.90 -54.42
N LEU A 27 62.07 28.42 -53.68
CA LEU A 27 61.93 27.96 -52.29
C LEU A 27 61.69 29.11 -51.30
N SER A 28 62.05 30.36 -51.59
CA SER A 28 61.68 31.49 -50.72
C SER A 28 60.27 32.00 -51.00
N PHE A 29 59.84 31.98 -52.27
CA PHE A 29 58.50 32.42 -52.71
C PHE A 29 57.43 31.37 -52.43
N PHE A 30 57.75 30.10 -52.71
CA PHE A 30 56.85 28.98 -52.47
C PHE A 30 57.19 28.23 -51.18
N GLY A 31 58.38 28.35 -50.59
CA GLY A 31 58.68 27.57 -49.37
C GLY A 31 57.93 28.05 -48.15
N THR A 32 57.55 29.31 -48.04
CA THR A 32 56.60 29.77 -47.01
C THR A 32 55.19 29.25 -47.31
N GLN A 33 54.72 29.27 -48.55
CA GLN A 33 53.42 28.68 -48.91
C GLN A 33 53.40 27.15 -48.80
N ILE A 34 54.48 26.46 -49.14
CA ILE A 34 54.66 25.01 -49.00
C ILE A 34 54.83 24.67 -47.54
N TYR A 35 55.55 25.45 -46.75
CA TYR A 35 55.65 25.28 -45.29
C TYR A 35 54.30 25.46 -44.63
N LEU A 36 53.53 26.50 -44.99
CA LEU A 36 52.17 26.71 -44.52
C LEU A 36 51.22 25.61 -45.02
N TYR A 37 51.36 25.16 -46.26
CA TYR A 37 50.57 24.06 -46.85
C TYR A 37 50.92 22.69 -46.25
N ILE A 38 52.18 22.48 -45.85
CA ILE A 38 52.66 21.31 -45.12
C ILE A 38 52.18 21.38 -43.66
N ASN A 39 52.31 22.51 -42.95
CA ASN A 39 51.70 22.70 -41.62
C ASN A 39 50.18 22.55 -41.64
N PHE A 40 49.54 22.91 -42.76
CA PHE A 40 48.11 22.74 -43.04
C PHE A 40 47.71 21.28 -43.28
N LEU A 41 48.49 20.51 -44.07
CA LEU A 41 48.30 19.05 -44.24
C LEU A 41 48.67 18.25 -42.98
N LEU A 42 49.58 18.79 -42.16
CA LEU A 42 50.01 18.23 -40.88
C LEU A 42 49.19 18.79 -39.72
N GLY A 43 47.86 18.81 -39.81
CA GLY A 43 47.00 19.16 -38.67
C GLY A 43 47.38 18.34 -37.42
N ASN A 44 47.85 19.04 -36.38
CA ASN A 44 48.57 18.50 -35.21
C ASN A 44 47.68 17.82 -34.14
N ASN A 45 46.39 17.64 -34.41
CA ASN A 45 45.40 17.30 -33.39
C ASN A 45 44.93 15.85 -33.50
N VAL A 46 44.89 15.17 -32.36
CA VAL A 46 44.28 13.84 -32.23
C VAL A 46 42.80 14.01 -31.93
N VAL A 47 41.95 13.40 -32.75
CA VAL A 47 40.50 13.31 -32.50
C VAL A 47 40.16 11.88 -32.15
N ALA A 48 39.77 11.63 -30.90
CA ALA A 48 39.34 10.31 -30.46
C ALA A 48 37.82 10.15 -30.60
N THR A 49 37.40 8.94 -30.96
CA THR A 49 35.99 8.52 -31.04
C THR A 49 35.81 7.20 -30.30
N VAL A 50 34.73 7.10 -29.53
CA VAL A 50 34.33 5.87 -28.84
C VAL A 50 32.85 5.61 -29.07
N GLU A 51 32.54 4.40 -29.47
CA GLU A 51 31.19 3.90 -29.74
C GLU A 51 30.92 2.67 -28.87
N VAL A 52 29.67 2.55 -28.43
CA VAL A 52 29.21 1.47 -27.56
C VAL A 52 27.98 0.81 -28.19
N SER A 53 27.91 -0.51 -28.17
CA SER A 53 26.78 -1.26 -28.70
C SER A 53 26.50 -2.52 -27.87
N PRO A 54 25.27 -2.68 -27.33
CA PRO A 54 24.19 -1.69 -27.27
C PRO A 54 24.45 -0.62 -26.18
N GLN A 55 23.76 0.52 -26.25
CA GLN A 55 23.85 1.58 -25.23
C GLN A 55 22.85 1.39 -24.07
N LEU A 56 21.82 0.55 -24.27
CA LEU A 56 20.92 0.04 -23.23
C LEU A 56 21.00 -1.49 -23.24
N LEU A 57 21.35 -2.09 -22.10
CA LEU A 57 21.35 -3.54 -21.90
C LEU A 57 20.19 -3.91 -20.97
N GLN A 58 19.52 -5.01 -21.30
CA GLN A 58 18.57 -5.68 -20.41
C GLN A 58 19.18 -6.99 -19.95
N VAL A 59 19.28 -7.16 -18.64
CA VAL A 59 20.06 -8.24 -18.02
C VAL A 59 19.24 -8.92 -16.94
N THR A 60 19.21 -10.25 -16.95
CA THR A 60 18.72 -10.99 -15.79
C THR A 60 19.87 -11.12 -14.79
N LYS A 61 19.61 -10.92 -13.50
CA LYS A 61 20.63 -11.13 -12.46
C LYS A 61 21.36 -12.46 -12.59
N ARG A 62 22.67 -12.43 -12.28
CA ARG A 62 23.60 -13.57 -12.37
C ARG A 62 23.86 -14.09 -13.80
N GLU A 63 23.16 -13.60 -14.82
CA GLU A 63 23.54 -13.84 -16.21
C GLU A 63 24.69 -12.92 -16.62
N THR A 64 25.49 -13.39 -17.59
CA THR A 64 26.59 -12.59 -18.14
C THR A 64 26.06 -11.71 -19.27
N ALA A 65 26.18 -10.40 -19.11
CA ALA A 65 25.94 -9.42 -20.15
C ALA A 65 27.24 -9.13 -20.92
N ALA A 66 27.12 -8.70 -22.18
CA ALA A 66 28.27 -8.34 -23.01
C ALA A 66 28.05 -6.98 -23.69
N LEU A 67 29.07 -6.13 -23.60
CA LEU A 67 29.13 -4.80 -24.20
C LEU A 67 30.27 -4.75 -25.22
N LEU A 68 29.98 -4.34 -26.45
CA LEU A 68 31.01 -4.07 -27.46
C LEU A 68 31.38 -2.59 -27.43
N VAL A 69 32.67 -2.32 -27.25
CA VAL A 69 33.26 -0.97 -27.28
C VAL A 69 34.20 -0.88 -28.48
N LYS A 70 34.00 0.14 -29.31
CA LYS A 70 34.87 0.45 -30.45
C LYS A 70 35.52 1.81 -30.23
N ALA A 71 36.84 1.85 -30.24
CA ALA A 71 37.63 3.05 -30.09
C ALA A 71 38.47 3.28 -31.36
N SER A 72 38.51 4.52 -31.83
CA SER A 72 39.31 4.88 -33.00
C SER A 72 39.82 6.32 -32.85
N VAL A 73 40.85 6.65 -33.64
CA VAL A 73 41.40 8.00 -33.68
C VAL A 73 41.51 8.47 -35.12
N THR A 74 41.25 9.75 -35.33
CA THR A 74 41.58 10.48 -36.54
C THR A 74 42.75 11.40 -36.21
N THR A 75 43.88 11.18 -36.88
CA THR A 75 45.12 11.94 -36.72
C THR A 75 45.77 12.09 -38.09
N ASN A 76 46.79 12.94 -38.20
CA ASN A 76 47.71 12.89 -39.32
C ASN A 76 48.24 11.44 -39.50
N PRO A 77 48.35 10.90 -40.74
CA PRO A 77 48.86 9.56 -41.01
C PRO A 77 50.24 9.23 -40.42
N PHE A 78 51.07 10.25 -40.15
CA PHE A 78 52.38 10.10 -39.51
C PHE A 78 52.33 10.18 -37.97
N CYS A 79 51.16 10.49 -37.40
CA CYS A 79 50.91 10.53 -35.97
C CYS A 79 50.32 9.22 -35.45
N SER A 80 50.60 8.93 -34.18
CA SER A 80 49.91 7.91 -33.38
C SER A 80 49.42 8.52 -32.08
N ALA A 81 48.35 7.95 -31.53
CA ALA A 81 47.81 8.34 -30.24
C ALA A 81 47.98 7.20 -29.24
N GLU A 82 48.54 7.48 -28.08
CA GLU A 82 48.49 6.56 -26.95
C GLU A 82 47.14 6.74 -26.27
N CYS A 83 46.35 5.67 -26.24
CA CYS A 83 44.99 5.69 -25.73
C CYS A 83 44.82 4.72 -24.56
N THR A 84 44.10 5.17 -23.54
CA THR A 84 43.62 4.34 -22.43
C THR A 84 42.11 4.23 -22.52
N LEU A 85 41.62 3.01 -22.77
CA LEU A 85 40.21 2.66 -22.69
C LEU A 85 39.93 2.10 -21.30
N ARG A 86 38.93 2.66 -20.62
CA ARG A 86 38.47 2.20 -19.29
C ARG A 86 36.95 2.05 -19.29
N VAL A 87 36.47 0.90 -18.80
CA VAL A 87 35.04 0.59 -18.61
C VAL A 87 34.82 0.32 -17.15
N GLU A 88 33.91 1.05 -16.52
CA GLU A 88 33.74 1.08 -15.07
C GLU A 88 32.26 0.99 -14.68
N ASN A 89 31.96 0.15 -13.68
CA ASN A 89 30.67 0.14 -13.01
C ASN A 89 30.60 1.36 -12.07
N MET A 90 29.68 2.28 -12.32
CA MET A 90 29.57 3.51 -11.53
C MET A 90 28.87 3.31 -10.17
N VAL A 91 28.41 2.09 -9.85
CA VAL A 91 27.87 1.77 -8.52
C VAL A 91 29.00 1.74 -7.50
N ASP A 92 30.03 0.94 -7.71
CA ASP A 92 31.11 0.71 -6.74
C ASP A 92 32.50 1.16 -7.22
N GLY A 93 32.60 1.62 -8.48
CA GLY A 93 33.85 1.99 -9.12
C GLY A 93 34.65 0.79 -9.65
N THR A 94 34.05 -0.39 -9.72
CA THR A 94 34.72 -1.60 -10.21
C THR A 94 35.06 -1.44 -11.69
N VAL A 95 36.35 -1.59 -12.02
CA VAL A 95 36.86 -1.55 -13.39
C VAL A 95 36.56 -2.89 -14.07
N LEU A 96 35.65 -2.88 -15.05
CA LEU A 96 35.24 -4.04 -15.82
C LEU A 96 36.23 -4.38 -16.93
N ALA A 97 36.88 -3.37 -17.51
CA ALA A 97 37.97 -3.53 -18.46
C ALA A 97 38.85 -2.26 -18.48
N GLU A 98 40.16 -2.45 -18.58
CA GLU A 98 41.12 -1.37 -18.84
C GLU A 98 42.16 -1.85 -19.84
N GLU A 99 42.38 -1.08 -20.92
CA GLU A 99 43.29 -1.44 -21.99
C GLU A 99 44.03 -0.20 -22.49
N GLN A 100 45.36 -0.27 -22.51
CA GLN A 100 46.22 0.73 -23.13
C GLN A 100 46.59 0.27 -24.54
N ALA A 101 46.36 1.12 -25.53
CA ALA A 101 46.62 0.81 -26.93
C ALA A 101 47.12 2.04 -27.70
N THR A 102 48.12 1.83 -28.55
CA THR A 102 48.54 2.84 -29.51
C THR A 102 47.64 2.77 -30.76
N LEU A 103 46.79 3.78 -30.95
CA LEU A 103 45.85 3.86 -32.07
C LEU A 103 46.41 4.69 -33.23
N ARG A 104 45.98 4.34 -34.45
CA ARG A 104 46.35 5.04 -35.70
C ARG A 104 45.10 5.22 -36.58
N PRO A 105 45.11 6.18 -37.52
CA PRO A 105 44.03 6.34 -38.48
C PRO A 105 43.75 5.03 -39.23
N GLY A 106 42.48 4.59 -39.25
CA GLY A 106 42.05 3.34 -39.88
C GLY A 106 42.38 2.05 -39.11
N ARG A 107 43.09 2.13 -37.98
CA ARG A 107 43.39 0.98 -37.09
C ARG A 107 42.95 1.30 -35.65
N GLY A 108 41.67 1.02 -35.38
CA GLY A 108 41.06 1.17 -34.06
C GLY A 108 41.24 -0.04 -33.15
N LEU A 109 40.53 -0.01 -32.02
CA LEU A 109 40.43 -1.04 -31.00
C LEU A 109 38.96 -1.47 -30.87
N ASP A 110 38.71 -2.76 -31.04
CA ASP A 110 37.40 -3.38 -30.77
C ASP A 110 37.53 -4.26 -29.53
N ARG A 111 36.76 -3.95 -28.48
CA ARG A 111 36.81 -4.64 -27.20
C ARG A 111 35.43 -5.12 -26.76
N GLN A 112 35.29 -6.43 -26.53
CA GLN A 112 34.11 -7.00 -25.87
C GLN A 112 34.36 -7.09 -24.36
N VAL A 113 33.45 -6.51 -23.58
CA VAL A 113 33.50 -6.49 -22.11
C VAL A 113 32.31 -7.28 -21.59
N SER A 114 32.58 -8.30 -20.77
CA SER A 114 31.54 -9.13 -20.17
C SER A 114 31.47 -8.88 -18.66
N PHE A 115 30.27 -8.78 -18.12
CA PHE A 115 30.03 -8.51 -16.70
C PHE A 115 28.70 -9.11 -16.23
N SER A 116 28.48 -9.16 -14.92
CA SER A 116 27.20 -9.54 -14.31
C SER A 116 26.78 -8.52 -13.27
N VAL A 117 25.48 -8.41 -13.04
CA VAL A 117 24.87 -7.48 -12.07
C VAL A 117 24.70 -8.21 -10.74
N THR A 118 25.06 -7.54 -9.63
CA THR A 118 25.05 -8.12 -8.27
C THR A 118 24.16 -7.36 -7.29
N GLU A 119 23.69 -6.18 -7.69
CA GLU A 119 22.84 -5.26 -6.96
C GLU A 119 21.51 -5.92 -6.57
N GLN A 120 20.95 -5.60 -5.41
CA GLN A 120 19.69 -6.21 -4.96
C GLN A 120 18.46 -5.68 -5.73
N GLY A 121 17.36 -6.45 -5.70
CA GLY A 121 16.10 -6.12 -6.38
C GLY A 121 16.16 -6.07 -7.91
N HIS A 122 15.37 -5.19 -8.50
CA HIS A 122 15.38 -4.85 -9.92
C HIS A 122 15.57 -3.35 -10.12
N GLY A 123 16.12 -2.95 -11.28
CA GLY A 123 16.24 -1.54 -11.62
C GLY A 123 17.33 -1.23 -12.63
N THR A 124 18.12 -0.18 -12.41
CA THR A 124 19.07 0.34 -13.40
C THR A 124 20.39 0.77 -12.79
N ILE A 125 21.50 0.39 -13.44
CA ILE A 125 22.85 0.85 -13.10
C ILE A 125 23.53 1.50 -14.33
N PRO A 126 24.38 2.52 -14.15
CA PRO A 126 25.15 3.10 -15.23
C PRO A 126 26.57 2.52 -15.30
N ILE A 127 27.03 2.22 -16.51
CA ILE A 127 28.42 1.88 -16.81
C ILE A 127 29.03 3.04 -17.59
N GLN A 128 30.19 3.52 -17.13
CA GLN A 128 30.94 4.54 -17.83
C GLN A 128 32.00 3.90 -18.73
N VAL A 129 32.01 4.30 -19.99
CA VAL A 129 33.08 3.99 -20.94
C VAL A 129 33.86 5.28 -21.21
N ARG A 130 35.13 5.28 -20.82
CA ARG A 130 36.05 6.40 -20.93
C ARG A 130 37.19 6.05 -21.87
N LEU A 131 37.44 6.92 -22.85
CA LEU A 131 38.59 6.85 -23.74
C LEU A 131 39.38 8.15 -23.59
N GLU A 132 40.61 8.02 -23.11
CA GLU A 132 41.57 9.12 -23.05
C GLU A 132 42.69 8.84 -24.04
N CYS A 133 42.97 9.78 -24.94
CA CYS A 133 44.02 9.64 -25.95
C CYS A 133 44.92 10.85 -25.96
N ALA A 134 46.23 10.66 -26.02
CA ALA A 134 47.20 11.73 -26.24
C ALA A 134 48.03 11.44 -27.50
N GLY A 135 48.21 12.46 -28.34
CA GLY A 135 49.14 12.35 -29.46
C GLY A 135 50.57 12.19 -28.96
N ARG A 136 51.38 11.45 -29.68
CA ARG A 136 52.81 11.31 -29.39
C ARG A 136 53.65 12.18 -30.31
N GLU A 137 54.45 13.08 -29.75
CA GLU A 137 55.33 13.92 -30.56
C GLU A 137 56.44 13.07 -31.24
N THR A 138 56.62 13.26 -32.54
CA THR A 138 57.71 12.68 -33.32
C THR A 138 58.17 13.66 -34.40
N PHE A 139 59.30 13.39 -35.07
CA PHE A 139 59.83 14.25 -36.14
C PHE A 139 58.82 14.57 -37.27
N LEU A 140 57.87 13.67 -37.54
CA LEU A 140 56.83 13.86 -38.56
C LEU A 140 55.43 14.10 -37.95
N CYS A 141 55.33 14.10 -36.61
CA CYS A 141 54.10 14.33 -35.87
C CYS A 141 54.37 15.40 -34.81
N HIS A 142 54.11 16.65 -35.15
CA HIS A 142 54.09 17.71 -34.16
C HIS A 142 52.73 17.69 -33.49
N THR A 143 52.69 17.58 -32.16
CA THR A 143 51.43 17.62 -31.41
C THR A 143 51.70 18.25 -30.04
N ASN A 144 50.68 18.84 -29.43
CA ASN A 144 50.80 19.49 -28.14
C ASN A 144 50.69 18.50 -26.96
N GLU A 145 50.60 17.19 -27.26
CA GLU A 145 50.44 16.06 -26.33
C GLU A 145 49.27 16.19 -25.33
N LYS A 146 48.36 17.16 -25.56
CA LYS A 146 47.17 17.36 -24.73
C LYS A 146 46.21 16.17 -24.90
N PRO A 147 45.71 15.57 -23.80
CA PRO A 147 44.78 14.46 -23.89
C PRO A 147 43.39 14.91 -24.37
N THR A 148 42.82 14.15 -25.30
CA THR A 148 41.40 14.19 -25.69
C THR A 148 40.64 13.17 -24.85
N LEU A 149 39.48 13.57 -24.32
CA LEU A 149 38.65 12.73 -23.45
C LEU A 149 37.27 12.49 -24.08
N ARG A 150 36.87 11.22 -24.21
CA ARG A 150 35.52 10.83 -24.67
C ARG A 150 34.87 9.92 -23.65
N ASN A 151 33.64 10.27 -23.27
CA ASN A 151 32.82 9.49 -22.36
C ASN A 151 31.53 9.02 -23.06
N ARG A 152 31.08 7.82 -22.70
CA ARG A 152 29.76 7.26 -23.01
C ARG A 152 29.18 6.64 -21.75
N LEU A 153 27.89 6.88 -21.54
CA LEU A 153 27.10 6.16 -20.55
C LEU A 153 26.35 5.03 -21.23
N VAL A 154 26.49 3.85 -20.66
CA VAL A 154 25.74 2.65 -21.00
C VAL A 154 24.80 2.36 -19.83
N MET A 155 23.52 2.20 -20.13
CA MET A 155 22.49 1.94 -19.15
C MET A 155 22.24 0.44 -19.07
N VAL A 156 22.24 -0.14 -17.88
CA VAL A 156 21.96 -1.55 -17.67
C VAL A 156 20.70 -1.68 -16.82
N GLU A 157 19.60 -2.03 -17.46
CA GLU A 157 18.38 -2.44 -16.79
C GLU A 157 18.51 -3.90 -16.37
N TYR A 158 18.29 -4.18 -15.08
CA TYR A 158 18.39 -5.51 -14.53
C TYR A 158 17.11 -5.95 -13.83
N ASN A 159 16.80 -7.24 -13.95
CA ASN A 159 15.63 -7.86 -13.32
C ASN A 159 16.04 -9.03 -12.43
N LEU A 160 15.10 -9.48 -11.59
CA LEU A 160 15.25 -10.64 -10.71
C LEU A 160 15.67 -11.88 -11.50
N SER A 161 16.51 -12.72 -10.88
CA SER A 161 16.81 -14.04 -11.41
C SER A 161 15.56 -14.93 -11.39
N ALA A 162 15.53 -15.99 -12.21
CA ALA A 162 14.40 -16.93 -12.23
C ALA A 162 14.11 -17.54 -10.85
N GLU A 163 15.15 -17.77 -10.05
CA GLU A 163 15.05 -18.25 -8.67
C GLU A 163 14.39 -17.21 -7.75
N GLU A 164 14.84 -15.95 -7.79
CA GLU A 164 14.27 -14.85 -7.00
C GLU A 164 12.83 -14.53 -7.41
N GLN A 165 12.51 -14.60 -8.70
CA GLN A 165 11.16 -14.40 -9.22
C GLN A 165 10.20 -15.49 -8.72
N ALA A 166 10.62 -16.76 -8.75
CA ALA A 166 9.82 -17.85 -8.20
C ALA A 166 9.61 -17.69 -6.67
N ALA A 167 10.66 -17.28 -5.94
CA ALA A 167 10.56 -17.00 -4.51
C ALA A 167 9.59 -15.84 -4.22
N LYS A 168 9.63 -14.77 -5.01
CA LYS A 168 8.70 -13.62 -4.91
C LYS A 168 7.25 -14.07 -5.01
N GLU A 169 6.91 -14.88 -6.00
CA GLU A 169 5.53 -15.35 -6.23
C GLU A 169 5.04 -16.23 -5.07
N ILE A 170 5.86 -17.18 -4.61
CA ILE A 170 5.53 -18.08 -3.50
C ILE A 170 5.33 -17.28 -2.20
N VAL A 171 6.28 -16.41 -1.88
CA VAL A 171 6.24 -15.58 -0.66
C VAL A 171 5.05 -14.64 -0.69
N PHE A 172 4.74 -14.02 -1.83
CA PHE A 172 3.61 -13.11 -1.93
C PHE A 172 2.27 -13.81 -1.66
N ALA A 173 2.07 -14.99 -2.24
CA ALA A 173 0.86 -15.78 -2.00
C ALA A 173 0.71 -16.18 -0.53
N ASP A 174 1.80 -16.63 0.09
CA ASP A 174 1.83 -17.04 1.49
C ASP A 174 1.59 -15.84 2.46
N LEU A 175 2.25 -14.70 2.22
CA LEU A 175 2.06 -13.48 2.98
C LEU A 175 0.62 -12.94 2.86
N THR A 176 0.01 -13.05 1.68
CA THR A 176 -1.38 -12.62 1.45
C THR A 176 -2.33 -13.41 2.35
N LEU A 177 -2.26 -14.75 2.30
CA LEU A 177 -3.11 -15.62 3.12
C LEU A 177 -2.91 -15.36 4.61
N LYS A 178 -1.66 -15.22 5.07
CA LYS A 178 -1.39 -14.97 6.49
C LYS A 178 -1.85 -13.57 6.93
N THR A 179 -1.77 -12.56 6.07
CA THR A 179 -2.27 -11.20 6.34
C THR A 179 -3.79 -11.18 6.45
N GLU A 180 -4.50 -11.92 5.59
CA GLU A 180 -5.96 -12.07 5.66
C GLU A 180 -6.41 -12.72 6.98
N ASN A 181 -5.73 -13.80 7.39
CA ASN A 181 -5.98 -14.46 8.66
C ASN A 181 -5.77 -13.52 9.86
N LEU A 182 -4.66 -12.79 9.85
CA LEU A 182 -4.31 -11.84 10.92
C LEU A 182 -5.30 -10.67 10.98
N THR A 183 -5.74 -10.17 9.83
CA THR A 183 -6.77 -9.13 9.72
C THR A 183 -8.11 -9.60 10.28
N THR A 184 -8.51 -10.83 9.93
CA THR A 184 -9.74 -11.45 10.44
C THR A 184 -9.67 -11.63 11.96
N ALA A 185 -8.54 -12.12 12.47
CA ALA A 185 -8.33 -12.27 13.91
C ALA A 185 -8.44 -10.93 14.66
N LYS A 186 -7.83 -9.85 14.16
CA LYS A 186 -7.93 -8.51 14.79
C LYS A 186 -9.37 -8.00 14.81
N LYS A 187 -10.09 -8.15 13.70
CA LYS A 187 -11.52 -7.79 13.61
C LYS A 187 -12.34 -8.51 14.66
N THR A 188 -12.12 -9.82 14.81
CA THR A 188 -12.84 -10.63 15.80
C THR A 188 -12.48 -10.26 17.23
N ILE A 189 -11.20 -10.03 17.55
CA ILE A 189 -10.76 -9.56 18.88
C ILE A 189 -11.46 -8.24 19.25
N GLU A 190 -11.48 -7.26 18.35
CA GLU A 190 -12.12 -5.97 18.61
C GLU A 190 -13.64 -6.10 18.77
N SER A 191 -14.30 -6.93 17.94
CA SER A 191 -15.73 -7.21 18.09
C SER A 191 -16.04 -7.86 19.44
N GLN A 192 -15.28 -8.89 19.83
CA GLN A 192 -15.47 -9.57 21.12
C GLN A 192 -15.20 -8.65 22.32
N LYS A 193 -14.19 -7.76 22.22
CA LYS A 193 -13.90 -6.74 23.24
C LYS A 193 -15.08 -5.78 23.43
N ASN A 194 -15.67 -5.32 22.32
CA ASN A 194 -16.87 -4.47 22.35
C ASN A 194 -18.08 -5.20 22.92
N THR A 195 -18.27 -6.48 22.60
CA THR A 195 -19.35 -7.31 23.17
C THR A 195 -19.17 -7.52 24.68
N ILE A 196 -17.95 -7.79 25.13
CA ILE A 196 -17.62 -7.93 26.56
C ILE A 196 -17.94 -6.66 27.35
N LEU A 197 -17.73 -5.47 26.77
CA LEU A 197 -18.09 -4.21 27.43
C LEU A 197 -19.60 -4.10 27.67
N LYS A 198 -20.43 -4.53 26.71
CA LYS A 198 -21.91 -4.47 26.80
C LYS A 198 -22.48 -5.37 27.89
N ILE A 199 -21.79 -6.45 28.27
CA ILE A 199 -22.26 -7.43 29.27
C ILE A 199 -21.60 -7.28 30.64
N ASN A 200 -20.72 -6.30 30.84
CA ASN A 200 -19.97 -6.15 32.09
C ASN A 200 -20.87 -5.84 33.31
N GLU A 201 -22.05 -5.26 33.09
CA GLU A 201 -23.02 -4.98 34.15
C GLU A 201 -23.74 -6.25 34.63
N SER A 202 -23.88 -7.26 33.76
CA SER A 202 -24.56 -8.52 34.08
C SER A 202 -23.58 -9.66 34.35
N LEU A 203 -22.36 -9.64 33.82
CA LEU A 203 -21.39 -10.75 33.91
C LEU A 203 -20.04 -10.27 34.50
N VAL A 204 -19.42 -11.11 35.33
CA VAL A 204 -18.00 -10.94 35.70
C VAL A 204 -17.14 -11.32 34.49
N VAL A 205 -16.65 -10.31 33.76
CA VAL A 205 -15.99 -10.46 32.46
C VAL A 205 -14.46 -10.53 32.52
N GLU A 206 -13.86 -10.37 33.69
CA GLU A 206 -12.41 -10.34 33.89
C GLU A 206 -11.70 -11.56 33.28
N PRO A 207 -12.20 -12.81 33.41
CA PRO A 207 -11.60 -13.96 32.74
C PRO A 207 -11.62 -13.85 31.22
N LEU A 208 -12.73 -13.40 30.62
CA LEU A 208 -12.85 -13.21 29.17
C LEU A 208 -11.92 -12.11 28.66
N ARG A 209 -11.81 -11.02 29.44
CA ARG A 209 -10.91 -9.90 29.13
C ARG A 209 -9.45 -10.34 29.18
N ALA A 210 -9.06 -11.14 30.17
CA ALA A 210 -7.71 -11.68 30.27
C ALA A 210 -7.37 -12.58 29.06
N THR A 211 -8.27 -13.49 28.67
CA THR A 211 -8.10 -14.33 27.48
C THR A 211 -7.92 -13.50 26.20
N LEU A 212 -8.72 -12.45 26.00
CA LEU A 212 -8.54 -11.56 24.85
C LEU A 212 -7.25 -10.74 24.91
N GLN A 213 -6.82 -10.34 26.10
CA GLN A 213 -5.58 -9.59 26.27
C GLN A 213 -4.36 -10.44 25.90
N GLU A 214 -4.36 -11.72 26.25
CA GLU A 214 -3.33 -12.68 25.79
C GLU A 214 -3.34 -12.83 24.26
N ALA A 215 -4.52 -12.93 23.65
CA ALA A 215 -4.65 -12.97 22.18
C ALA A 215 -4.15 -11.68 21.51
N GLU A 216 -4.43 -10.51 22.09
CA GLU A 216 -3.98 -9.21 21.59
C GLU A 216 -2.45 -9.05 21.72
N ALA A 217 -1.85 -9.61 22.77
CA ALA A 217 -0.39 -9.66 22.92
C ALA A 217 0.26 -10.56 21.84
N GLU A 218 -0.26 -11.76 21.60
CA GLU A 218 0.22 -12.66 20.54
C GLU A 218 0.04 -12.04 19.14
N TYR A 219 -1.09 -11.37 18.90
CA TYR A 219 -1.33 -10.60 17.68
C TYR A 219 -0.25 -9.53 17.48
N THR A 220 0.09 -8.78 18.53
CA THR A 220 1.10 -7.71 18.46
C THR A 220 2.48 -8.26 18.09
N ILE A 221 2.84 -9.44 18.62
CA ILE A 221 4.10 -10.11 18.25
C ILE A 221 4.10 -10.48 16.77
N LEU A 222 3.01 -11.08 16.27
CA LEU A 222 2.88 -11.41 14.84
C LEU A 222 2.93 -10.16 13.96
N PHE A 223 2.21 -9.11 14.34
CA PHE A 223 2.21 -7.85 13.60
C PHE A 223 3.62 -7.26 13.48
N GLN A 224 4.41 -7.29 14.56
CA GLN A 224 5.81 -6.83 14.54
C GLN A 224 6.70 -7.72 13.65
N GLN A 225 6.48 -9.04 13.64
CA GLN A 225 7.20 -9.95 12.73
C GLN A 225 6.92 -9.60 11.26
N PHE A 226 5.66 -9.32 10.91
CA PHE A 226 5.26 -8.92 9.56
C PHE A 226 5.88 -7.58 9.15
N GLN A 227 5.96 -6.60 10.06
CA GLN A 227 6.70 -5.37 9.80
C GLN A 227 8.19 -5.64 9.50
N GLY A 228 8.80 -6.59 10.22
CA GLY A 228 10.13 -7.07 9.91
C GLY A 228 10.24 -7.67 8.51
N TRP A 229 9.27 -8.49 8.11
CA TRP A 229 9.21 -9.10 6.77
C TRP A 229 9.02 -8.07 5.65
N GLN A 230 8.26 -7.01 5.90
CA GLN A 230 8.05 -5.93 4.94
C GLN A 230 9.38 -5.27 4.53
N SER A 231 10.35 -5.16 5.45
CA SER A 231 11.67 -4.63 5.13
C SER A 231 12.43 -5.48 4.11
N TYR A 232 12.37 -6.82 4.21
CA TYR A 232 12.96 -7.73 3.23
C TYR A 232 12.22 -7.70 1.90
N TRP A 233 10.89 -7.59 1.94
CA TRP A 233 10.06 -7.47 0.74
C TRP A 233 10.40 -6.19 -0.04
N LEU A 234 10.46 -5.04 0.63
CA LEU A 234 10.83 -3.76 0.03
C LEU A 234 12.28 -3.72 -0.46
N ALA A 235 13.18 -4.44 0.20
CA ALA A 235 14.55 -4.65 -0.27
C ALA A 235 14.67 -5.72 -1.38
N GLU A 236 13.55 -6.37 -1.74
CA GLU A 236 13.47 -7.45 -2.73
C GLU A 236 14.38 -8.65 -2.45
N ASP A 237 14.69 -8.92 -1.17
CA ASP A 237 15.46 -10.08 -0.73
C ASP A 237 14.50 -11.26 -0.44
N TYR A 238 13.87 -11.75 -1.51
CA TYR A 238 12.83 -12.78 -1.42
C TYR A 238 13.36 -14.12 -0.90
N LEU A 239 14.64 -14.44 -1.14
CA LEU A 239 15.27 -15.66 -0.67
C LEU A 239 15.47 -15.65 0.86
N GLN A 240 15.99 -14.54 1.41
CA GLN A 240 16.06 -14.40 2.87
C GLN A 240 14.67 -14.32 3.50
N LEU A 241 13.74 -13.61 2.88
CA LEU A 241 12.37 -13.52 3.35
C LEU A 241 11.70 -14.90 3.43
N THR A 242 11.88 -15.73 2.40
CA THR A 242 11.40 -17.13 2.40
C THR A 242 11.92 -17.87 3.62
N ASN A 243 13.23 -17.80 3.89
CA ASN A 243 13.83 -18.43 5.07
C ASN A 243 13.24 -17.88 6.38
N LYS A 244 13.10 -16.56 6.52
CA LYS A 244 12.51 -15.94 7.73
C LYS A 244 11.07 -16.40 7.97
N ILE A 245 10.28 -16.57 6.92
CA ILE A 245 8.91 -17.05 7.03
C ILE A 245 8.88 -18.55 7.38
N SER A 246 9.70 -19.38 6.74
CA SER A 246 9.75 -20.83 7.00
C SER A 246 10.16 -21.18 8.43
N PHE A 247 11.03 -20.39 9.06
CA PHE A 247 11.47 -20.58 10.45
C PHE A 247 10.68 -19.73 11.45
N SER A 248 9.54 -19.17 11.04
CA SER A 248 8.69 -18.39 11.94
C SER A 248 7.79 -19.27 12.79
N ASN A 249 7.43 -18.79 13.98
CA ASN A 249 6.45 -19.44 14.86
C ASN A 249 5.01 -19.07 14.50
N PHE A 250 4.76 -18.58 13.28
CA PHE A 250 3.44 -18.11 12.85
C PHE A 250 2.32 -19.12 13.11
N PRO A 251 2.44 -20.41 12.74
CA PRO A 251 1.35 -21.38 12.94
C PRO A 251 0.99 -21.56 14.42
N GLU A 252 1.98 -21.60 15.31
CA GLU A 252 1.78 -21.77 16.75
C GLU A 252 1.10 -20.53 17.36
N GLN A 253 1.63 -19.33 17.07
CA GLN A 253 1.09 -18.07 17.61
C GLN A 253 -0.32 -17.80 17.07
N HIS A 254 -0.55 -18.04 15.78
CA HIS A 254 -1.88 -17.92 15.18
C HIS A 254 -2.88 -18.89 15.82
N ALA A 255 -2.46 -20.12 16.12
CA ALA A 255 -3.31 -21.10 16.83
C ALA A 255 -3.67 -20.64 18.25
N LYS A 256 -2.77 -19.97 18.98
CA LYS A 256 -3.07 -19.39 20.30
C LYS A 256 -4.16 -18.32 20.22
N ILE A 257 -4.04 -17.41 19.24
CA ILE A 257 -5.04 -16.37 18.99
C ILE A 257 -6.40 -16.99 18.64
N ALA A 258 -6.43 -17.94 17.70
CA ALA A 258 -7.65 -18.63 17.31
C ALA A 258 -8.30 -19.35 18.49
N THR A 259 -7.51 -20.06 19.31
CA THR A 259 -8.00 -20.76 20.51
C THR A 259 -8.65 -19.80 21.50
N ALA A 260 -8.01 -18.65 21.76
CA ALA A 260 -8.55 -17.63 22.66
C ALA A 260 -9.87 -17.03 22.15
N ILE A 261 -9.94 -16.70 20.86
CA ILE A 261 -11.16 -16.20 20.20
C ILE A 261 -12.30 -17.22 20.34
N THR A 262 -12.03 -18.49 20.04
CA THR A 262 -13.04 -19.57 20.15
C THR A 262 -13.50 -19.78 21.58
N LEU A 263 -12.60 -19.72 22.57
CA LEU A 263 -12.96 -19.87 23.98
C LEU A 263 -13.90 -18.75 24.46
N VAL A 264 -13.63 -17.51 24.05
CA VAL A 264 -14.50 -16.36 24.37
C VAL A 264 -15.87 -16.53 23.72
N GLU A 265 -15.91 -16.94 22.45
CA GLU A 265 -17.17 -17.20 21.73
C GLU A 265 -18.01 -18.29 22.41
N GLN A 266 -17.39 -19.41 22.81
CA GLN A 266 -18.05 -20.48 23.56
C GLN A 266 -18.65 -19.96 24.87
N ASN A 267 -17.92 -19.16 25.65
CA ASN A 267 -18.42 -18.59 26.90
C ASN A 267 -19.57 -17.60 26.69
N LEU A 268 -19.54 -16.80 25.62
CA LEU A 268 -20.66 -15.93 25.24
C LEU A 268 -21.92 -16.74 24.86
N ASN A 269 -21.76 -17.87 24.17
CA ASN A 269 -22.86 -18.76 23.84
C ASN A 269 -23.48 -19.41 25.10
N VAL A 270 -22.65 -19.79 26.08
CA VAL A 270 -23.14 -20.29 27.39
C VAL A 270 -23.93 -19.19 28.11
N TYR A 271 -23.42 -17.96 28.12
CA TYR A 271 -24.12 -16.82 28.73
C TYR A 271 -25.49 -16.56 28.09
N ASN A 272 -25.56 -16.54 26.75
CA ASN A 272 -26.82 -16.39 26.02
C ASN A 272 -27.81 -17.53 26.30
N SER A 273 -27.32 -18.76 26.37
CA SER A 273 -28.14 -19.93 26.67
C SER A 273 -28.74 -19.85 28.08
N ALA A 274 -27.96 -19.40 29.07
CA ALA A 274 -28.43 -19.21 30.44
C ALA A 274 -29.55 -18.15 30.52
N ILE A 275 -29.42 -17.04 29.78
CA ILE A 275 -30.48 -16.01 29.70
C ILE A 275 -31.75 -16.58 29.10
N SER A 276 -31.63 -17.30 27.99
CA SER A 276 -32.78 -17.92 27.30
C SER A 276 -33.52 -18.90 28.20
N ALA A 277 -32.79 -19.78 28.91
CA ALA A 277 -33.38 -20.73 29.84
C ALA A 277 -34.12 -20.04 30.99
N MET A 278 -33.53 -19.00 31.58
CA MET A 278 -34.19 -18.23 32.65
C MET A 278 -35.43 -17.49 32.16
N ASP A 279 -35.40 -16.89 30.97
CA ASP A 279 -36.54 -16.19 30.37
C ASP A 279 -37.70 -17.17 30.06
N GLN A 280 -37.38 -18.36 29.54
CA GLN A 280 -38.36 -19.43 29.31
C GLN A 280 -39.01 -19.90 30.62
N ALA A 281 -38.21 -20.14 31.66
CA ALA A 281 -38.71 -20.49 32.99
C ALA A 281 -39.64 -19.39 33.55
N GLY A 282 -39.28 -18.12 33.39
CA GLY A 282 -40.10 -16.98 33.80
C GLY A 282 -41.44 -16.92 33.06
N LYS A 283 -41.46 -17.19 31.75
CA LYS A 283 -42.69 -17.25 30.94
C LYS A 283 -43.63 -18.36 31.39
N VAL A 284 -43.09 -19.55 31.68
CA VAL A 284 -43.86 -20.68 32.21
C VAL A 284 -44.46 -20.31 33.57
N LEU A 285 -43.65 -19.77 34.48
CA LEU A 285 -44.11 -19.32 35.79
C LEU A 285 -45.16 -18.20 35.69
N SER A 286 -45.02 -17.28 34.73
CA SER A 286 -46.00 -16.22 34.50
C SER A 286 -47.35 -16.78 34.08
N ARG A 287 -47.36 -17.79 33.19
CA ARG A 287 -48.57 -18.53 32.84
C ARG A 287 -49.17 -19.25 34.07
N LEU A 288 -48.34 -19.93 34.86
CA LEU A 288 -48.79 -20.63 36.07
C LEU A 288 -49.35 -19.65 37.11
N SER A 289 -48.80 -18.44 37.23
CA SER A 289 -49.30 -17.41 38.16
C SER A 289 -50.73 -16.95 37.85
N GLU A 290 -51.13 -17.05 36.58
CA GLU A 290 -52.48 -16.73 36.10
C GLU A 290 -53.44 -17.92 36.13
N THR A 291 -52.94 -19.12 36.47
CA THR A 291 -53.76 -20.34 36.55
C THR A 291 -54.58 -20.34 37.84
N THR A 292 -55.86 -20.69 37.72
CA THR A 292 -56.76 -20.91 38.86
C THR A 292 -56.77 -22.39 39.26
N VAL A 293 -56.50 -22.67 40.54
CA VAL A 293 -56.49 -24.03 41.10
C VAL A 293 -57.45 -24.12 42.29
N VAL A 294 -57.83 -25.35 42.66
CA VAL A 294 -58.66 -25.63 43.84
C VAL A 294 -57.86 -26.19 45.02
N ASP A 295 -56.71 -26.80 44.75
CA ASP A 295 -55.81 -27.33 45.76
C ASP A 295 -54.96 -26.20 46.40
N LYS A 296 -55.14 -26.02 47.71
CA LYS A 296 -54.45 -25.00 48.51
C LYS A 296 -52.94 -25.24 48.63
N GLU A 297 -52.50 -26.50 48.65
CA GLU A 297 -51.09 -26.87 48.72
C GLU A 297 -50.39 -26.62 47.38
N LEU A 298 -51.04 -26.96 46.26
CA LEU A 298 -50.52 -26.69 44.92
C LEU A 298 -50.40 -25.19 44.66
N ALA A 299 -51.40 -24.39 45.06
CA ALA A 299 -51.32 -22.92 44.99
C ALA A 299 -50.13 -22.37 45.79
N ALA A 300 -49.92 -22.88 47.01
CA ALA A 300 -48.79 -22.48 47.86
C ALA A 300 -47.43 -22.87 47.26
N GLU A 301 -47.34 -24.05 46.62
CA GLU A 301 -46.11 -24.51 45.94
C GLU A 301 -45.77 -23.66 44.71
N ILE A 302 -46.77 -23.28 43.90
CA ILE A 302 -46.60 -22.36 42.77
C ILE A 302 -46.10 -21.01 43.27
N GLN A 303 -46.76 -20.43 44.28
CA GLN A 303 -46.37 -19.14 44.86
C GLN A 303 -44.96 -19.18 45.45
N LYS A 304 -44.60 -20.25 46.16
CA LYS A 304 -43.26 -20.45 46.72
C LYS A 304 -42.21 -20.50 45.60
N THR A 305 -42.46 -21.29 44.55
CA THR A 305 -41.53 -21.43 43.42
C THR A 305 -41.34 -20.11 42.68
N ILE A 306 -42.41 -19.33 42.49
CA ILE A 306 -42.32 -17.98 41.91
C ILE A 306 -41.50 -17.05 42.81
N SER A 307 -41.68 -17.11 44.14
CA SER A 307 -40.90 -16.29 45.08
C SER A 307 -39.41 -16.66 45.05
N GLU A 308 -39.09 -17.95 44.99
CA GLU A 308 -37.71 -18.44 44.88
C GLU A 308 -37.09 -18.01 43.55
N TYR A 309 -37.81 -18.17 42.44
CA TYR A 309 -37.38 -17.69 41.12
C TYR A 309 -37.14 -16.17 41.12
N ASN A 310 -38.05 -15.38 41.70
CA ASN A 310 -37.89 -13.92 41.78
C ASN A 310 -36.63 -13.50 42.56
N ASN A 311 -36.36 -14.16 43.70
CA ASN A 311 -35.13 -13.91 44.47
C ASN A 311 -33.87 -14.22 43.65
N VAL A 312 -33.90 -15.32 42.92
CA VAL A 312 -32.80 -15.73 42.05
C VAL A 312 -32.66 -14.79 40.84
N THR A 313 -33.75 -14.33 40.26
CA THR A 313 -33.76 -13.38 39.13
C THR A 313 -33.09 -12.05 39.48
N VAL A 314 -33.24 -11.55 40.72
CA VAL A 314 -32.51 -10.36 41.19
C VAL A 314 -31.00 -10.61 41.12
N THR A 315 -30.53 -11.75 41.61
CA THR A 315 -29.11 -12.11 41.58
C THR A 315 -28.62 -12.42 40.16
N PHE A 316 -29.46 -13.05 39.32
CA PHE A 316 -29.16 -13.39 37.93
C PHE A 316 -29.02 -12.14 37.05
N ASN A 317 -29.83 -11.11 37.28
CA ASN A 317 -29.73 -9.83 36.56
C ASN A 317 -28.53 -9.00 37.02
N SER A 318 -27.97 -9.28 38.20
CA SER A 318 -26.76 -8.64 38.69
C SER A 318 -25.47 -9.23 38.12
N ARG A 319 -24.36 -8.52 38.35
CA ARG A 319 -23.01 -8.91 37.94
C ARG A 319 -22.51 -10.15 38.70
N THR A 320 -22.62 -11.33 38.07
CA THR A 320 -22.20 -12.61 38.66
C THR A 320 -21.31 -13.44 37.74
N PRO A 321 -20.54 -14.43 38.25
CA PRO A 321 -19.73 -15.32 37.42
C PRO A 321 -20.57 -16.18 36.46
N LEU A 322 -20.01 -16.50 35.29
CA LEU A 322 -20.67 -17.31 34.26
C LEU A 322 -21.18 -18.66 34.79
N MET A 323 -20.33 -19.34 35.56
CA MET A 323 -20.65 -20.64 36.16
C MET A 323 -21.89 -20.58 37.06
N MET A 324 -22.06 -19.49 37.81
CA MET A 324 -23.23 -19.28 38.66
C MET A 324 -24.49 -19.09 37.83
N LYS A 325 -24.43 -18.27 36.76
CA LYS A 325 -25.57 -18.08 35.86
C LYS A 325 -25.97 -19.39 35.18
N GLN A 326 -24.99 -20.15 34.69
CA GLN A 326 -25.23 -21.44 34.06
C GLN A 326 -25.92 -22.41 35.03
N SER A 327 -25.32 -22.65 36.20
CA SER A 327 -25.87 -23.58 37.20
C SER A 327 -27.29 -23.20 37.64
N VAL A 328 -27.53 -21.90 37.88
CA VAL A 328 -28.85 -21.39 38.25
C VAL A 328 -29.87 -21.64 37.14
N SER A 329 -29.52 -21.29 35.90
CA SER A 329 -30.43 -21.43 34.77
C SER A 329 -30.81 -22.89 34.49
N GLU A 330 -29.86 -23.81 34.59
CA GLU A 330 -30.10 -25.25 34.42
C GLU A 330 -31.00 -25.81 35.53
N SER A 331 -30.71 -25.45 36.79
CA SER A 331 -31.51 -25.89 37.94
C SER A 331 -32.97 -25.43 37.83
N TYR A 332 -33.19 -24.13 37.55
CA TYR A 332 -34.55 -23.59 37.53
C TYR A 332 -35.35 -24.04 36.32
N ASN A 333 -34.72 -24.26 35.18
CA ASN A 333 -35.41 -24.82 34.02
C ASN A 333 -36.01 -26.20 34.35
N LEU A 334 -35.27 -27.06 35.06
CA LEU A 334 -35.76 -28.37 35.51
C LEU A 334 -36.87 -28.25 36.57
N THR A 335 -36.68 -27.39 37.57
CA THR A 335 -37.68 -27.17 38.64
C THR A 335 -39.01 -26.67 38.08
N VAL A 336 -38.95 -25.67 37.19
CA VAL A 336 -40.16 -25.08 36.59
C VAL A 336 -40.85 -26.06 35.65
N PHE A 337 -40.10 -26.84 34.89
CA PHE A 337 -40.67 -27.89 34.05
C PHE A 337 -41.41 -28.96 34.87
N ALA A 338 -40.81 -29.41 35.98
CA ALA A 338 -41.45 -30.37 36.87
C ALA A 338 -42.74 -29.81 37.50
N LEU A 339 -42.72 -28.53 37.92
CA LEU A 339 -43.89 -27.86 38.49
C LEU A 339 -45.01 -27.68 37.46
N ASP A 340 -44.69 -27.29 36.22
CA ASP A 340 -45.68 -27.10 35.14
C ASP A 340 -46.43 -28.40 34.86
N ASN A 341 -45.68 -29.51 34.73
CA ASN A 341 -46.27 -30.83 34.53
C ASN A 341 -47.12 -31.28 35.72
N LYS A 342 -46.61 -31.10 36.96
CA LYS A 342 -47.37 -31.41 38.18
C LYS A 342 -48.66 -30.61 38.25
N THR A 343 -48.59 -29.31 37.99
CA THR A 343 -49.75 -28.40 38.02
C THR A 343 -50.80 -28.82 37.01
N PHE A 344 -50.38 -29.14 35.78
CA PHE A 344 -51.29 -29.62 34.74
C PHE A 344 -52.02 -30.90 35.16
N VAL A 345 -51.28 -31.91 35.65
CA VAL A 345 -51.86 -33.19 36.06
C VAL A 345 -52.81 -33.05 37.25
N GLN A 346 -52.38 -32.35 38.30
CA GLN A 346 -53.13 -32.22 39.55
C GLN A 346 -54.37 -31.35 39.37
N THR A 347 -54.25 -30.18 38.70
CA THR A 347 -55.41 -29.33 38.41
C THR A 347 -56.46 -30.09 37.60
N ASN A 348 -56.03 -30.82 36.57
CA ASN A 348 -56.93 -31.61 35.74
C ASN A 348 -57.63 -32.72 36.55
N HIS A 349 -56.90 -33.41 37.42
CA HIS A 349 -57.46 -34.41 38.35
C HIS A 349 -58.51 -33.79 39.30
N ASP A 350 -58.19 -32.68 39.94
CA ASP A 350 -59.05 -32.07 40.95
C ASP A 350 -60.34 -31.54 40.34
N VAL A 351 -60.27 -30.86 39.20
CA VAL A 351 -61.47 -30.38 38.50
C VAL A 351 -62.39 -31.54 38.08
N LEU A 352 -61.83 -32.64 37.59
CA LEU A 352 -62.61 -33.82 37.23
C LEU A 352 -63.22 -34.49 38.46
N SER A 353 -62.51 -34.50 39.59
CA SER A 353 -63.02 -35.00 40.87
C SER A 353 -64.22 -34.18 41.34
N LEU A 354 -64.13 -32.84 41.34
CA LEU A 354 -65.27 -31.96 41.68
C LEU A 354 -66.47 -32.18 40.75
N ALA A 355 -66.24 -32.26 39.44
CA ALA A 355 -67.29 -32.47 38.47
C ALA A 355 -67.99 -33.83 38.63
N LEU A 356 -67.22 -34.90 38.89
CA LEU A 356 -67.74 -36.25 39.13
C LEU A 356 -68.51 -36.34 40.45
N GLN A 357 -67.97 -35.76 41.53
CA GLN A 357 -68.67 -35.72 42.83
C GLN A 357 -70.01 -35.00 42.68
N SER A 358 -70.01 -33.83 42.03
CA SER A 358 -71.24 -33.07 41.77
C SER A 358 -72.24 -33.85 40.92
N LYS A 359 -71.78 -34.48 39.84
CA LYS A 359 -72.60 -35.34 38.98
C LYS A 359 -73.22 -36.50 39.76
N SER A 360 -72.43 -37.17 40.59
CA SER A 360 -72.90 -38.33 41.34
C SER A 360 -74.04 -37.97 42.31
N ILE A 361 -73.91 -36.85 43.02
CA ILE A 361 -74.94 -36.36 43.93
C ILE A 361 -76.19 -35.87 43.17
N ALA A 362 -76.01 -35.14 42.07
CA ALA A 362 -77.12 -34.67 41.24
C ALA A 362 -77.98 -35.83 40.69
N ILE A 363 -77.36 -36.95 40.30
CA ILE A 363 -78.07 -38.15 39.82
C ILE A 363 -78.91 -38.77 40.94
N VAL A 364 -78.34 -38.94 42.14
CA VAL A 364 -79.07 -39.51 43.29
C VAL A 364 -80.26 -38.63 43.67
N LEU A 365 -80.10 -37.30 43.69
CA LEU A 365 -81.20 -36.37 43.97
C LEU A 365 -82.28 -36.39 42.87
N CYS A 366 -81.88 -36.49 41.60
CA CYS A 366 -82.82 -36.59 40.47
C CYS A 366 -83.67 -37.87 40.54
N GLN A 367 -83.04 -39.01 40.87
CA GLN A 367 -83.73 -40.31 40.95
C GLN A 367 -84.77 -40.36 42.08
N GLU A 368 -84.49 -39.73 43.22
CA GLU A 368 -85.34 -39.84 44.42
C GLU A 368 -86.31 -38.65 44.62
N PHE A 369 -85.96 -37.44 44.14
CA PHE A 369 -86.75 -36.22 44.32
C PHE A 369 -87.35 -35.64 43.02
N ASN A 370 -87.09 -36.25 41.86
CA ASN A 370 -87.45 -35.71 40.54
C ASN A 370 -86.96 -34.26 40.31
N SER A 371 -85.94 -33.85 41.07
CA SER A 371 -85.32 -32.53 41.05
C SER A 371 -83.93 -32.66 40.43
N CYS A 372 -83.87 -32.54 39.11
CA CYS A 372 -82.69 -32.88 38.32
C CYS A 372 -81.86 -31.65 37.96
N LEU A 373 -80.58 -31.66 38.32
CA LEU A 373 -79.61 -30.64 37.89
C LEU A 373 -78.90 -31.08 36.61
N THR A 374 -78.64 -30.13 35.73
CA THR A 374 -77.80 -30.34 34.55
C THR A 374 -76.34 -30.35 34.96
N THR A 375 -75.68 -31.50 34.81
CA THR A 375 -74.23 -31.65 35.05
C THR A 375 -73.56 -32.18 33.78
N PRO A 376 -72.27 -31.85 33.54
CA PRO A 376 -71.53 -32.37 32.39
C PRO A 376 -71.64 -33.90 32.27
N THR A 377 -71.77 -34.40 31.05
CA THR A 377 -71.82 -35.84 30.78
C THR A 377 -70.44 -36.49 30.95
N ILE A 378 -70.39 -37.81 31.17
CA ILE A 378 -69.12 -38.53 31.28
C ILE A 378 -68.28 -38.40 29.99
N PRO A 379 -68.84 -38.52 28.76
CA PRO A 379 -68.09 -38.22 27.55
C PRO A 379 -67.55 -36.79 27.47
N GLU A 380 -68.32 -35.77 27.89
CA GLU A 380 -67.84 -34.39 27.93
C GLU A 380 -66.65 -34.23 28.89
N LEU A 381 -66.72 -34.79 30.10
CA LEU A 381 -65.60 -34.76 31.05
C LEU A 381 -64.38 -35.53 30.53
N ALA A 382 -64.59 -36.58 29.75
CA ALA A 382 -63.51 -37.41 29.20
C ALA A 382 -62.66 -36.69 28.15
N TRP A 383 -63.28 -35.80 27.34
CA TRP A 383 -62.64 -35.10 26.22
C TRP A 383 -62.15 -33.67 26.54
N GLN A 384 -62.47 -33.12 27.71
CA GLN A 384 -62.04 -31.78 28.10
C GLN A 384 -60.58 -31.75 28.59
N VAL A 385 -59.67 -31.15 27.79
CA VAL A 385 -58.28 -30.91 28.20
C VAL A 385 -57.87 -29.45 27.91
N PRO A 386 -57.55 -28.64 28.93
CA PRO A 386 -57.68 -28.95 30.36
C PRO A 386 -59.16 -29.06 30.80
N ALA A 387 -59.42 -29.74 31.91
CA ALA A 387 -60.75 -29.84 32.50
C ALA A 387 -61.33 -28.46 32.87
N ASN A 388 -62.64 -28.28 32.71
CA ASN A 388 -63.29 -26.98 32.83
C ASN A 388 -63.69 -26.66 34.29
N LEU A 389 -62.83 -25.89 34.97
CA LEU A 389 -63.06 -25.48 36.36
C LEU A 389 -64.36 -24.68 36.54
N THR A 390 -64.66 -23.74 35.65
CA THR A 390 -65.87 -22.91 35.73
C THR A 390 -67.15 -23.76 35.70
N SER A 391 -67.19 -24.76 34.82
CA SER A 391 -68.31 -25.70 34.71
C SER A 391 -68.44 -26.61 35.94
N ALA A 392 -67.31 -27.13 36.43
CA ALA A 392 -67.29 -27.94 37.65
C ALA A 392 -67.78 -27.15 38.86
N CYS A 393 -67.35 -25.90 39.00
CA CYS A 393 -67.76 -25.03 40.10
C CYS A 393 -69.21 -24.57 40.01
N ALA A 394 -69.73 -24.30 38.81
CA ALA A 394 -71.15 -24.05 38.62
C ALA A 394 -72.01 -25.24 39.08
N SER A 395 -71.57 -26.47 38.79
CA SER A 395 -72.25 -27.68 39.23
C SER A 395 -72.29 -27.83 40.76
N VAL A 396 -71.20 -27.45 41.46
CA VAL A 396 -71.15 -27.40 42.92
C VAL A 396 -72.09 -26.32 43.48
N HIS A 397 -72.06 -25.12 42.88
CA HIS A 397 -72.93 -24.02 43.28
C HIS A 397 -74.42 -24.36 43.15
N ASP A 398 -74.81 -24.95 42.01
CA ASP A 398 -76.18 -25.39 41.75
C ASP A 398 -76.63 -26.44 42.78
N LEU A 399 -75.73 -27.32 43.22
CA LEU A 399 -76.01 -28.30 44.27
C LEU A 399 -76.24 -27.64 45.63
N HIS A 400 -75.43 -26.66 46.02
CA HIS A 400 -75.65 -25.91 47.27
C HIS A 400 -76.93 -25.09 47.23
N ALA A 401 -77.23 -24.44 46.10
CA ALA A 401 -78.49 -23.74 45.90
C ALA A 401 -79.67 -24.69 46.05
N LEU A 402 -79.63 -25.86 45.40
CA LEU A 402 -80.66 -26.89 45.54
C LEU A 402 -80.78 -27.39 46.98
N ASN A 403 -79.65 -27.69 47.64
CA ASN A 403 -79.59 -28.13 49.03
C ASN A 403 -80.28 -27.13 49.98
N SER A 404 -80.07 -25.82 49.78
CA SER A 404 -80.72 -24.78 50.58
C SER A 404 -82.26 -24.79 50.49
N ILE A 405 -82.80 -25.26 49.35
CA ILE A 405 -84.24 -25.35 49.09
C ILE A 405 -84.81 -26.65 49.67
N ILE A 406 -84.14 -27.78 49.45
CA ILE A 406 -84.71 -29.11 49.79
C ILE A 406 -84.41 -29.56 51.21
N LYS A 407 -83.29 -29.14 51.81
CA LYS A 407 -82.85 -29.57 53.15
C LYS A 407 -83.85 -29.25 54.26
N PRO A 408 -84.48 -28.06 54.33
CA PRO A 408 -85.48 -27.76 55.37
C PRO A 408 -86.69 -28.70 55.29
N THR A 409 -87.18 -28.96 54.07
CA THR A 409 -88.28 -29.89 53.80
C THR A 409 -87.92 -31.31 54.23
N LEU A 410 -86.71 -31.75 53.89
CA LEU A 410 -86.17 -33.05 54.28
C LEU A 410 -86.01 -33.19 55.80
N GLN A 411 -85.54 -32.15 56.48
CA GLN A 411 -85.44 -32.13 57.95
C GLN A 411 -86.80 -32.22 58.61
N GLN A 412 -87.81 -31.54 58.05
CA GLN A 412 -89.19 -31.64 58.53
C GLN A 412 -89.78 -33.04 58.32
N GLN A 413 -89.57 -33.63 57.14
CA GLN A 413 -89.99 -35.00 56.83
C GLN A 413 -89.31 -36.03 57.74
N ALA A 414 -88.01 -35.88 57.97
CA ALA A 414 -87.23 -36.72 58.87
C ALA A 414 -87.70 -36.60 60.33
N ALA A 415 -87.97 -35.38 60.80
CA ALA A 415 -88.46 -35.15 62.16
C ALA A 415 -89.85 -35.77 62.39
N ALA A 416 -90.72 -35.79 61.37
CA ALA A 416 -92.05 -36.41 61.46
C ALA A 416 -92.02 -37.94 61.64
N GLN A 417 -90.91 -38.60 61.26
CA GLN A 417 -90.76 -40.05 61.34
C GLN A 417 -90.32 -40.53 62.74
N ASN A 418 -89.86 -39.63 63.63
CA ASN A 418 -89.35 -39.97 64.97
C ASN A 418 -88.33 -41.12 64.96
N TYR A 419 -87.28 -41.00 64.13
CA TYR A 419 -86.29 -42.06 63.97
C TYR A 419 -85.56 -42.45 65.27
N PRO A 420 -85.09 -43.72 65.39
CA PRO A 420 -84.23 -44.16 66.48
C PRO A 420 -82.91 -43.37 66.53
N THR A 421 -82.49 -42.97 67.74
CA THR A 421 -81.18 -42.31 67.95
C THR A 421 -80.05 -43.31 68.22
N THR A 422 -80.22 -44.59 67.85
CA THR A 422 -79.23 -45.64 68.10
C THR A 422 -78.04 -45.52 67.14
N GLU A 423 -76.87 -45.97 67.58
CA GLU A 423 -75.68 -46.03 66.74
C GLU A 423 -75.88 -46.93 65.51
N GLU A 424 -76.64 -48.03 65.67
CA GLU A 424 -77.02 -48.95 64.59
C GLU A 424 -77.86 -48.27 63.50
N PHE A 425 -78.84 -47.45 63.89
CA PHE A 425 -79.65 -46.69 62.93
C PHE A 425 -78.80 -45.66 62.18
N THR A 426 -77.98 -44.90 62.90
CA THR A 426 -77.08 -43.89 62.31
C THR A 426 -76.10 -44.52 61.30
N THR A 427 -75.52 -45.67 61.65
CA THR A 427 -74.61 -46.43 60.78
C THR A 427 -75.34 -47.01 59.58
N THR A 428 -76.59 -47.43 59.75
CA THR A 428 -77.45 -47.92 58.67
C THR A 428 -77.73 -46.81 57.65
N ILE A 429 -78.14 -45.62 58.10
CA ILE A 429 -78.38 -44.46 57.22
C ILE A 429 -77.11 -44.06 56.47
N LYS A 430 -75.96 -44.02 57.15
CA LYS A 430 -74.65 -43.79 56.52
C LYS A 430 -74.36 -44.81 55.42
N THR A 431 -74.54 -46.09 55.72
CA THR A 431 -74.27 -47.19 54.78
C THR A 431 -75.24 -47.18 53.59
N LEU A 432 -76.51 -46.85 53.82
CA LEU A 432 -77.51 -46.71 52.76
C LEU A 432 -77.20 -45.53 51.83
N SER A 433 -76.74 -44.41 52.38
CA SER A 433 -76.24 -43.26 51.61
C SER A 433 -75.05 -43.63 50.73
N GLU A 434 -74.05 -44.31 51.30
CA GLU A 434 -72.88 -44.80 50.55
C GLU A 434 -73.30 -45.79 49.46
N ASN A 435 -74.20 -46.73 49.77
CA ASN A 435 -74.75 -47.68 48.79
C ASN A 435 -75.51 -46.97 47.65
N ALA A 436 -76.25 -45.90 47.93
CA ALA A 436 -76.95 -45.11 46.91
C ALA A 436 -75.97 -44.45 45.94
N GLN A 437 -74.88 -43.87 46.44
CA GLN A 437 -73.82 -43.32 45.60
C GLN A 437 -73.03 -44.41 44.85
N GLN A 438 -72.85 -45.60 45.43
CA GLN A 438 -72.13 -46.71 44.77
C GLN A 438 -72.95 -47.37 43.63
N LYS A 439 -74.29 -47.38 43.72
CA LYS A 439 -75.17 -47.95 42.68
C LYS A 439 -75.02 -47.25 41.32
N ILE A 440 -74.68 -45.97 41.31
CA ILE A 440 -74.55 -45.17 40.08
C ILE A 440 -73.14 -45.21 39.46
N ILE A 441 -72.14 -45.73 40.17
CA ILE A 441 -70.75 -45.76 39.68
C ILE A 441 -70.58 -46.68 38.47
N ASN A 442 -71.16 -47.89 38.49
CA ASN A 442 -71.03 -48.83 37.36
C ASN A 442 -71.63 -48.27 36.06
N PRO A 443 -72.86 -47.72 36.05
CA PRO A 443 -73.41 -47.03 34.88
C PRO A 443 -72.49 -45.91 34.36
N LEU A 444 -72.00 -45.04 35.25
CA LEU A 444 -71.12 -43.93 34.86
C LEU A 444 -69.78 -44.41 34.26
N ARG A 445 -69.26 -45.55 34.72
CA ARG A 445 -68.03 -46.13 34.18
C ARG A 445 -68.19 -46.70 32.77
N GLU A 446 -69.36 -47.23 32.45
CA GLU A 446 -69.67 -47.75 31.12
C GLU A 446 -69.75 -46.62 30.07
N GLU A 447 -70.11 -45.41 30.50
CA GLU A 447 -70.13 -44.22 29.65
C GLU A 447 -68.74 -43.64 29.34
N ILE A 448 -67.67 -44.07 30.01
CA ILE A 448 -66.31 -43.53 29.81
C ILE A 448 -65.75 -44.00 28.46
N PRO A 449 -65.50 -43.09 27.49
CA PRO A 449 -64.88 -43.46 26.22
C PRO A 449 -63.47 -44.03 26.45
N PRO A 450 -63.06 -45.13 25.79
CA PRO A 450 -61.77 -45.78 26.06
C PRO A 450 -60.55 -45.01 25.54
N ALA A 451 -60.73 -44.10 24.58
CA ALA A 451 -59.65 -43.38 23.90
C ALA A 451 -59.57 -41.89 24.25
N ALA A 452 -60.33 -41.44 25.26
CA ALA A 452 -60.35 -40.03 25.62
C ALA A 452 -59.18 -39.67 26.56
N PRO A 453 -58.68 -38.42 26.55
CA PRO A 453 -57.52 -38.02 27.34
C PRO A 453 -57.65 -38.25 28.85
N ASN A 454 -58.85 -38.04 29.41
CA ASN A 454 -59.09 -38.18 30.84
C ASN A 454 -59.58 -39.58 31.25
N THR A 455 -59.64 -40.55 30.33
CA THR A 455 -60.16 -41.90 30.59
C THR A 455 -59.50 -42.57 31.80
N LYS A 456 -58.18 -42.46 31.93
CA LYS A 456 -57.43 -43.04 33.05
C LYS A 456 -57.86 -42.40 34.38
N VAL A 457 -57.86 -41.07 34.44
CA VAL A 457 -58.20 -40.29 35.64
C VAL A 457 -59.65 -40.52 36.06
N LEU A 458 -60.60 -40.50 35.12
CA LEU A 458 -62.02 -40.76 35.41
C LEU A 458 -62.25 -42.17 35.97
N ARG A 459 -61.52 -43.18 35.45
CA ARG A 459 -61.59 -44.55 35.98
C ARG A 459 -60.97 -44.69 37.37
N GLU A 460 -59.91 -43.93 37.65
CA GLU A 460 -59.28 -43.86 38.97
C GLU A 460 -60.21 -43.19 40.00
N LEU A 461 -60.97 -42.16 39.61
CA LEU A 461 -61.92 -41.47 40.48
C LEU A 461 -63.22 -42.26 40.74
N LEU A 462 -63.67 -43.08 39.79
CA LEU A 462 -64.89 -43.89 39.90
C LEU A 462 -64.60 -45.31 40.43
N LEU A 463 -64.12 -45.40 41.68
CA LEU A 463 -63.85 -46.68 42.34
C LEU A 463 -65.15 -47.33 42.84
N PHE A 464 -65.40 -48.56 42.35
CA PHE A 464 -66.53 -49.37 42.80
C PHE A 464 -66.20 -50.08 44.12
N SER A 465 -67.07 -49.93 45.11
CA SER A 465 -67.05 -50.64 46.38
C SER A 465 -68.26 -51.58 46.48
N ARG A 466 -68.08 -52.72 47.14
CA ARG A 466 -69.18 -53.68 47.34
C ARG A 466 -70.26 -53.05 48.22
N LEU A 467 -71.52 -53.17 47.78
CA LEU A 467 -72.67 -52.75 48.59
C LEU A 467 -72.70 -53.52 49.91
N LEU A 468 -72.78 -52.79 51.02
CA LEU A 468 -72.80 -53.39 52.35
C LEU A 468 -74.24 -53.71 52.77
N PRO A 469 -74.49 -54.89 53.37
CA PRO A 469 -75.80 -55.21 53.91
C PRO A 469 -76.11 -54.32 55.10
N THR A 470 -77.39 -53.96 55.26
CA THR A 470 -77.86 -53.13 56.38
C THR A 470 -79.08 -53.77 57.06
N PRO A 471 -79.26 -53.56 58.37
CA PRO A 471 -80.50 -53.90 59.07
C PRO A 471 -81.72 -53.23 58.41
N SER A 472 -82.86 -53.93 58.40
CA SER A 472 -84.11 -53.42 57.83
C SER A 472 -84.92 -52.68 58.90
N PHE A 473 -85.37 -51.47 58.59
CA PHE A 473 -86.26 -50.67 59.41
C PHE A 473 -87.58 -50.43 58.66
N PRO A 474 -88.40 -51.47 58.46
CA PRO A 474 -89.59 -51.41 57.58
C PRO A 474 -90.70 -50.50 58.10
N GLU A 475 -90.64 -50.10 59.37
CA GLU A 475 -91.62 -49.23 60.02
C GLU A 475 -91.39 -47.74 59.72
N TYR A 476 -90.26 -47.39 59.11
CA TYR A 476 -89.86 -46.00 58.86
C TYR A 476 -89.60 -45.78 57.37
N ASP A 477 -90.03 -44.63 56.85
CA ASP A 477 -89.52 -44.15 55.56
C ASP A 477 -88.11 -43.59 55.78
N LEU A 478 -87.08 -44.32 55.35
CA LEU A 478 -85.67 -43.94 55.53
C LEU A 478 -85.19 -42.91 54.50
N THR A 479 -85.97 -42.66 53.44
CA THR A 479 -85.58 -41.83 52.29
C THR A 479 -85.14 -40.42 52.72
N PRO A 480 -85.86 -39.71 53.61
CA PRO A 480 -85.42 -38.39 54.08
C PRO A 480 -84.09 -38.42 54.83
N ALA A 481 -83.86 -39.43 55.68
CA ALA A 481 -82.62 -39.57 56.45
C ALA A 481 -81.43 -39.93 55.55
N VAL A 482 -81.62 -40.83 54.58
CA VAL A 482 -80.59 -41.20 53.60
C VAL A 482 -80.21 -40.01 52.72
N LEU A 483 -81.19 -39.24 52.25
CA LEU A 483 -80.92 -38.08 51.37
C LEU A 483 -80.30 -36.91 52.13
N LEU A 484 -80.69 -36.66 53.39
CA LEU A 484 -79.96 -35.72 54.25
C LEU A 484 -78.49 -36.13 54.38
N LYS A 485 -78.21 -37.43 54.47
CA LYS A 485 -76.84 -37.94 54.54
C LYS A 485 -76.08 -37.81 53.21
N VAL A 486 -76.74 -37.97 52.06
CA VAL A 486 -76.16 -37.71 50.73
C VAL A 486 -75.82 -36.22 50.57
N LEU A 487 -76.68 -35.33 51.06
CA LEU A 487 -76.47 -33.87 51.01
C LEU A 487 -75.30 -33.39 51.88
N GLU A 488 -74.90 -34.17 52.90
CA GLU A 488 -73.67 -33.91 53.66
C GLU A 488 -72.39 -34.13 52.82
N ASN A 489 -72.48 -34.89 51.73
CA ASN A 489 -71.35 -35.19 50.85
C ASN A 489 -71.18 -34.17 49.71
N ILE A 490 -72.00 -33.10 49.65
CA ILE A 490 -71.83 -32.04 48.66
C ILE A 490 -70.43 -31.42 48.86
N PRO A 491 -69.60 -31.31 47.79
CA PRO A 491 -68.29 -30.68 47.88
C PRO A 491 -68.40 -29.27 48.47
N PRO A 492 -67.40 -28.77 49.21
CA PRO A 492 -67.41 -27.38 49.66
C PRO A 492 -67.54 -26.42 48.47
N GLU A 493 -68.11 -25.23 48.72
CA GLU A 493 -68.25 -24.21 47.68
C GLU A 493 -66.89 -23.94 47.02
N CYS A 494 -66.87 -23.83 45.70
CA CYS A 494 -65.64 -23.55 44.98
C CYS A 494 -65.05 -22.21 45.41
N GLU A 495 -63.82 -22.24 45.92
CA GLU A 495 -62.98 -21.06 46.12
C GLU A 495 -61.77 -21.18 45.16
N PRO A 496 -61.89 -20.83 43.87
CA PRO A 496 -60.76 -20.87 42.95
C PRO A 496 -59.67 -19.92 43.43
N ILE A 497 -58.46 -20.45 43.59
CA ILE A 497 -57.30 -19.71 44.06
C ILE A 497 -56.46 -19.34 42.84
N LYS A 498 -56.23 -18.05 42.63
CA LYS A 498 -55.22 -17.61 41.66
C LYS A 498 -53.84 -17.98 42.20
N ALA A 499 -53.12 -18.82 41.47
CA ALA A 499 -51.97 -19.54 42.02
C ALA A 499 -50.74 -18.67 42.31
N GLY A 500 -50.62 -17.46 41.78
CA GLY A 500 -49.34 -16.75 41.88
C GLY A 500 -49.36 -15.24 42.02
N ILE A 501 -48.17 -14.78 42.36
CA ILE A 501 -47.73 -13.37 42.41
C ILE A 501 -47.02 -13.03 41.09
N ALA A 502 -46.72 -11.74 40.89
CA ALA A 502 -46.01 -11.28 39.70
C ALA A 502 -44.61 -11.92 39.57
N VAL A 503 -44.29 -12.37 38.36
CA VAL A 503 -42.97 -12.92 38.01
C VAL A 503 -42.06 -11.78 37.53
N LEU A 504 -40.85 -11.71 38.09
CA LEU A 504 -39.86 -10.71 37.69
C LEU A 504 -39.24 -11.06 36.33
N PRO A 505 -39.03 -10.08 35.43
CA PRO A 505 -38.43 -10.32 34.13
C PRO A 505 -36.90 -10.46 34.21
N ILE A 506 -36.34 -11.20 33.27
CA ILE A 506 -34.90 -11.18 32.98
C ILE A 506 -34.57 -9.89 32.23
N THR A 507 -33.69 -9.08 32.82
CA THR A 507 -33.24 -7.80 32.25
C THR A 507 -31.85 -7.89 31.62
N ALA A 508 -31.09 -8.95 31.97
CA ALA A 508 -29.85 -9.29 31.29
C ALA A 508 -30.13 -9.56 29.79
N LYS A 509 -29.39 -8.87 28.92
CA LYS A 509 -29.57 -8.99 27.47
C LYS A 509 -28.60 -10.02 26.89
N ALA A 510 -29.13 -10.88 26.03
CA ALA A 510 -28.32 -11.72 25.16
C ALA A 510 -27.55 -10.83 24.17
N VAL A 511 -26.39 -11.31 23.74
CA VAL A 511 -25.53 -10.61 22.78
C VAL A 511 -25.39 -11.39 21.49
N SER A 512 -25.30 -10.70 20.37
CA SER A 512 -24.97 -11.29 19.08
C SER A 512 -23.54 -11.83 19.12
N THR A 513 -23.38 -13.12 18.86
CA THR A 513 -22.09 -13.71 18.47
C THR A 513 -22.00 -13.59 16.94
N GLY A 514 -21.06 -12.78 16.44
CA GLY A 514 -20.80 -12.68 15.00
C GLY A 514 -21.34 -11.44 14.27
N GLU A 515 -21.84 -10.41 14.96
CA GLU A 515 -21.93 -9.10 14.30
C GLU A 515 -20.51 -8.61 14.01
N THR A 516 -20.15 -8.64 12.73
CA THR A 516 -19.04 -7.84 12.23
C THR A 516 -19.27 -6.42 12.73
N ALA A 517 -18.23 -5.81 13.33
CA ALA A 517 -18.32 -4.42 13.74
C ALA A 517 -18.91 -3.64 12.56
N GLY A 518 -20.09 -3.05 12.75
CA GLY A 518 -20.65 -2.09 11.80
C GLY A 518 -19.56 -1.09 11.45
N ASP A 519 -19.55 -0.69 10.19
CA ASP A 519 -18.53 -0.01 9.37
C ASP A 519 -17.96 1.32 9.93
N SER A 520 -17.74 1.42 11.24
CA SER A 520 -17.41 2.66 11.94
C SER A 520 -16.41 2.41 13.07
N THR A 521 -15.25 1.90 12.74
CA THR A 521 -14.01 2.26 13.44
C THR A 521 -12.86 2.03 12.48
N SER A 522 -12.00 3.03 12.32
CA SER A 522 -10.69 2.96 11.69
C SER A 522 -9.92 1.76 12.29
N ILE A 523 -10.06 0.58 11.68
CA ILE A 523 -9.19 -0.55 12.00
C ILE A 523 -7.82 -0.13 11.47
N ALA A 524 -6.85 -0.03 12.40
CA ALA A 524 -5.46 0.28 12.13
C ALA A 524 -4.93 -0.50 10.90
N PRO A 525 -3.94 0.05 10.17
CA PRO A 525 -3.59 -0.43 8.84
C PRO A 525 -3.30 -1.92 8.82
N VAL A 526 -4.02 -2.62 7.95
CA VAL A 526 -3.64 -3.96 7.49
C VAL A 526 -2.26 -3.82 6.85
N ILE A 527 -1.29 -4.66 7.25
CA ILE A 527 0.04 -4.64 6.66
C ILE A 527 -0.10 -5.00 5.18
N THR A 528 0.36 -4.12 4.30
CA THR A 528 0.35 -4.34 2.84
C THR A 528 1.76 -4.57 2.33
N PHE A 529 1.90 -5.55 1.44
CA PHE A 529 3.15 -5.85 0.73
C PHE A 529 3.06 -5.28 -0.69
N GLU A 530 3.17 -3.96 -0.78
CA GLU A 530 3.15 -3.24 -2.07
C GLU A 530 4.34 -3.62 -2.95
N GLN A 531 4.15 -3.63 -4.27
CA GLN A 531 5.24 -3.97 -5.19
C GLN A 531 6.36 -2.93 -5.08
N PRO A 532 7.60 -3.34 -4.77
CA PRO A 532 8.72 -2.40 -4.65
C PRO A 532 8.99 -1.71 -5.98
N PRO A 533 9.31 -0.40 -5.99
CA PRO A 533 9.66 0.30 -7.20
C PRO A 533 11.11 0.00 -7.62
N ALA A 534 11.38 0.08 -8.93
CA ALA A 534 12.71 -0.10 -9.50
C ALA A 534 13.77 0.81 -8.84
N GLN A 535 14.94 0.25 -8.58
CA GLN A 535 16.05 0.92 -7.90
C GLN A 535 17.13 1.39 -8.88
N CYS A 536 17.59 2.62 -8.70
CA CYS A 536 18.67 3.21 -9.47
C CYS A 536 19.89 3.37 -8.56
N CYS A 537 20.94 2.61 -8.85
CA CYS A 537 22.14 2.55 -8.02
C CYS A 537 23.31 3.31 -8.65
N LEU A 538 23.99 4.14 -7.86
CA LEU A 538 25.14 4.93 -8.24
C LEU A 538 25.94 5.30 -6.98
N ASN A 539 27.28 5.28 -7.03
CA ASN A 539 28.16 5.68 -5.91
C ASN A 539 27.79 5.00 -4.56
N GLN A 540 27.57 3.69 -4.59
CA GLN A 540 27.22 2.82 -3.46
C GLN A 540 25.87 3.14 -2.81
N GLN A 541 25.04 3.93 -3.47
CA GLN A 541 23.70 4.30 -3.02
C GLN A 541 22.67 3.87 -4.05
N CYS A 542 21.62 3.18 -3.59
CA CYS A 542 20.45 2.84 -4.39
C CYS A 542 19.27 3.66 -3.89
N GLN A 543 18.53 4.25 -4.82
CA GLN A 543 17.30 4.99 -4.55
C GLN A 543 16.24 4.60 -5.58
N THR A 544 14.97 4.82 -5.27
CA THR A 544 13.90 4.69 -6.26
C THR A 544 14.21 5.52 -7.51
N CYS A 545 14.16 4.88 -8.68
CA CYS A 545 14.42 5.53 -9.96
C CYS A 545 13.49 6.72 -10.18
N CYS A 546 14.03 7.80 -10.74
CA CYS A 546 13.30 9.04 -10.97
C CYS A 546 12.32 8.93 -12.16
N THR A 547 11.10 8.48 -11.89
CA THR A 547 10.02 8.40 -12.88
C THR A 547 8.95 9.48 -12.69
N GLU A 548 8.86 10.06 -11.49
CA GLU A 548 7.81 11.01 -11.10
C GLU A 548 8.18 12.48 -11.40
N PRO A 549 7.19 13.38 -11.59
CA PRO A 549 7.45 14.81 -11.83
C PRO A 549 8.25 15.49 -10.70
N SER A 550 8.02 15.09 -9.44
CA SER A 550 8.64 15.69 -8.26
C SER A 550 10.17 15.62 -8.29
N CYS A 551 10.74 14.51 -8.77
CA CYS A 551 12.16 14.39 -8.96
C CYS A 551 12.60 15.08 -10.26
N ARG A 552 11.88 14.92 -11.38
CA ARG A 552 12.23 15.49 -12.70
C ARG A 552 12.35 17.01 -12.69
N GLU A 553 11.47 17.69 -11.98
CA GLU A 553 11.43 19.16 -11.88
C GLU A 553 12.43 19.74 -10.88
N ASN A 554 13.11 18.91 -10.08
CA ASN A 554 14.09 19.37 -9.11
C ASN A 554 15.32 20.00 -9.81
N ALA A 555 15.48 21.30 -9.64
CA ALA A 555 16.55 22.09 -10.26
C ALA A 555 17.97 21.65 -9.86
N SER A 556 18.12 20.91 -8.75
CA SER A 556 19.41 20.38 -8.30
C SER A 556 19.99 19.32 -9.24
N TYR A 557 19.17 18.73 -10.11
CA TYR A 557 19.53 17.63 -11.01
C TYR A 557 19.44 18.02 -12.49
N TYR A 558 19.24 19.29 -12.80
CA TYR A 558 19.24 19.75 -14.20
C TYR A 558 20.63 19.54 -14.82
N PRO A 559 20.71 19.04 -16.07
CA PRO A 559 21.97 18.79 -16.73
C PRO A 559 22.70 20.11 -17.04
N ILE A 560 24.02 20.07 -16.92
CA ILE A 560 24.93 21.16 -17.29
C ILE A 560 25.44 20.90 -18.70
N VAL A 561 25.23 21.88 -19.57
CA VAL A 561 25.60 21.81 -20.97
C VAL A 561 26.71 22.81 -21.26
N PHE A 562 27.85 22.29 -21.71
CA PHE A 562 29.02 23.09 -22.08
C PHE A 562 28.97 23.49 -23.55
N LEU A 563 29.03 24.78 -23.82
CA LEU A 563 29.00 25.37 -25.16
C LEU A 563 30.35 26.02 -25.47
N HIS A 564 31.05 25.50 -26.47
CA HIS A 564 32.36 26.05 -26.88
C HIS A 564 32.23 27.38 -27.62
N GLY A 565 33.36 28.06 -27.76
CA GLY A 565 33.51 29.32 -28.48
C GLY A 565 33.83 29.17 -29.97
N HIS A 566 34.32 30.26 -30.56
CA HIS A 566 34.72 30.33 -31.96
C HIS A 566 35.94 29.43 -32.26
N ALA A 567 35.89 28.67 -33.35
CA ALA A 567 37.05 27.92 -33.85
C ALA A 567 38.10 28.88 -34.41
N VAL A 568 39.27 28.97 -33.77
CA VAL A 568 40.37 29.87 -34.17
C VAL A 568 40.99 29.49 -35.52
N ASN A 569 40.73 28.28 -36.02
CA ASN A 569 41.20 27.79 -37.33
C ASN A 569 40.09 26.96 -38.00
N LYS A 570 39.86 27.21 -39.29
CA LYS A 570 38.80 26.61 -40.13
C LYS A 570 38.88 25.08 -40.27
N ASP A 571 40.06 24.51 -40.08
CA ASP A 571 40.29 23.06 -40.16
C ASP A 571 40.32 22.37 -38.78
N THR A 572 40.03 23.10 -37.69
CA THR A 572 39.95 22.49 -36.35
C THR A 572 38.65 21.75 -36.18
N SER A 573 38.69 20.44 -35.94
CA SER A 573 37.47 19.65 -35.79
C SER A 573 36.61 20.14 -34.61
N TYR A 574 35.29 19.97 -34.70
CA TYR A 574 34.40 20.37 -33.61
C TYR A 574 34.69 19.62 -32.30
N GLU A 575 35.19 18.39 -32.38
CA GLU A 575 35.60 17.59 -31.23
C GLU A 575 36.74 18.23 -30.45
N TYR A 576 37.66 18.92 -31.15
CA TYR A 576 38.71 19.72 -30.49
C TYR A 576 38.09 20.86 -29.65
N SER A 577 37.05 21.51 -30.17
CA SER A 577 36.35 22.57 -29.45
C SER A 577 35.63 22.04 -28.19
N LEU A 578 35.19 20.78 -28.20
CA LEU A 578 34.62 20.13 -27.02
C LEU A 578 35.69 19.89 -25.94
N ASP A 579 36.93 19.60 -26.30
CA ASP A 579 38.01 19.29 -25.33
C ASP A 579 38.36 20.48 -24.42
N ALA A 580 38.03 21.71 -24.82
CA ALA A 580 38.23 22.92 -24.02
C ALA A 580 37.62 22.85 -22.59
N PHE A 581 36.54 22.09 -22.41
CA PHE A 581 35.88 21.92 -21.11
C PHE A 581 36.31 20.67 -20.32
N ASN A 582 37.34 19.93 -20.76
CA ASN A 582 37.81 18.72 -20.06
C ASN A 582 38.14 19.01 -18.59
N GLY A 583 38.88 20.08 -18.32
CA GLY A 583 39.28 20.45 -16.95
C GLY A 583 38.09 20.71 -16.03
N ILE A 584 37.10 21.49 -16.51
CA ILE A 584 35.89 21.80 -15.73
C ILE A 584 35.06 20.53 -15.48
N GLN A 585 34.82 19.71 -16.51
CA GLN A 585 34.07 18.46 -16.34
C GLN A 585 34.76 17.49 -15.37
N LEU A 586 36.08 17.33 -15.45
CA LEU A 586 36.83 16.46 -14.54
C LEU A 586 36.77 16.93 -13.08
N LYS A 587 36.76 18.24 -12.83
CA LYS A 587 36.54 18.76 -11.48
C LYS A 587 35.10 18.53 -11.01
N LEU A 588 34.09 18.76 -11.86
CA LEU A 588 32.70 18.47 -11.52
C LEU A 588 32.47 16.98 -11.24
N GLU A 589 33.10 16.06 -11.97
CA GLU A 589 33.04 14.62 -11.66
C GLU A 589 33.51 14.34 -10.23
N LYS A 590 34.60 14.97 -9.78
CA LYS A 590 35.11 14.85 -8.40
C LYS A 590 34.13 15.43 -7.37
N ASP A 591 33.31 16.39 -7.77
CA ASP A 591 32.25 16.99 -6.96
C ASP A 591 30.91 16.21 -7.04
N GLY A 592 30.91 15.02 -7.64
CA GLY A 592 29.76 14.10 -7.65
C GLY A 592 28.83 14.25 -8.86
N PHE A 593 29.23 14.98 -9.89
CA PHE A 593 28.50 15.05 -11.16
C PHE A 593 28.81 13.85 -12.04
N VAL A 594 27.88 13.48 -12.92
CA VAL A 594 28.07 12.37 -13.86
C VAL A 594 28.31 12.90 -15.26
N ASN A 595 29.44 12.52 -15.86
CA ASN A 595 29.75 12.89 -17.24
C ASN A 595 29.08 11.97 -18.25
N ALA A 596 28.08 12.52 -18.94
CA ALA A 596 27.31 11.83 -19.96
C ALA A 596 27.93 11.93 -21.37
N GLY A 597 29.10 12.57 -21.49
CA GLY A 597 29.82 12.71 -22.75
C GLY A 597 29.40 13.94 -23.54
N ALA A 598 29.22 13.76 -24.84
CA ALA A 598 28.90 14.85 -25.77
C ALA A 598 27.63 14.56 -26.56
N VAL A 599 26.86 15.62 -26.84
CA VAL A 599 25.63 15.60 -27.61
C VAL A 599 25.76 16.53 -28.81
N SER A 600 25.27 16.08 -29.96
CA SER A 600 25.18 16.87 -31.18
C SER A 600 23.78 16.77 -31.76
N MET A 601 23.50 17.53 -32.81
CA MET A 601 22.23 17.49 -33.55
C MET A 601 21.92 16.12 -34.20
N TYR A 602 22.91 15.21 -34.26
CA TYR A 602 22.78 13.88 -34.86
C TYR A 602 22.90 12.75 -33.84
N THR A 603 23.00 13.08 -32.55
CA THR A 603 22.88 12.07 -31.50
C THR A 603 21.52 11.38 -31.66
N LYS A 604 21.55 10.07 -31.93
CA LYS A 604 20.33 9.28 -32.14
C LYS A 604 19.46 9.32 -30.88
N LYS A 605 18.14 9.38 -31.09
CA LYS A 605 17.11 9.24 -30.05
C LYS A 605 16.60 7.80 -30.02
N ASP A 606 17.52 6.84 -29.96
CA ASP A 606 17.28 5.40 -29.94
C ASP A 606 17.16 4.82 -28.52
N LEU A 607 17.43 5.65 -27.50
CA LEU A 607 17.18 5.34 -26.10
C LEU A 607 15.77 5.79 -25.64
N PRO A 608 15.18 5.11 -24.63
CA PRO A 608 13.97 5.59 -23.97
C PRO A 608 14.13 7.01 -23.41
N SER A 609 13.06 7.80 -23.49
CA SER A 609 13.02 9.16 -22.93
C SER A 609 13.27 9.12 -21.41
N GLY A 610 14.13 10.02 -20.93
CA GLY A 610 14.43 10.16 -19.50
C GLY A 610 15.44 9.17 -18.93
N ILE A 611 15.98 8.25 -19.74
CA ILE A 611 16.85 7.17 -19.25
C ILE A 611 18.06 7.69 -18.46
N PHE A 612 18.68 8.80 -18.86
CA PHE A 612 19.82 9.37 -18.14
C PHE A 612 19.41 10.11 -16.87
N GLY A 613 18.17 10.59 -16.79
CA GLY A 613 17.66 11.30 -15.63
C GLY A 613 17.06 10.40 -14.55
N LEU A 614 17.11 9.08 -14.71
CA LEU A 614 16.64 8.15 -13.68
C LEU A 614 17.40 8.30 -12.35
N PHE A 615 18.65 8.77 -12.40
CA PHE A 615 19.46 9.05 -11.23
C PHE A 615 19.23 10.49 -10.74
N ASN A 616 19.14 10.67 -9.42
CA ASN A 616 19.04 11.96 -8.76
C ASN A 616 20.41 12.63 -8.63
N VAL A 617 21.11 12.78 -9.75
CA VAL A 617 22.41 13.44 -9.83
C VAL A 617 22.45 14.37 -11.06
N PRO A 618 23.14 15.51 -10.96
CA PRO A 618 23.33 16.38 -12.11
C PRO A 618 24.29 15.76 -13.13
N LEU A 619 23.89 15.79 -14.39
CA LEU A 619 24.69 15.32 -15.52
C LEU A 619 25.49 16.46 -16.13
N THR A 620 26.68 16.18 -16.65
CA THR A 620 27.43 17.11 -17.50
C THR A 620 27.51 16.59 -18.92
N MET A 621 27.20 17.44 -19.90
CA MET A 621 27.28 17.14 -21.31
C MET A 621 27.99 18.26 -22.05
N LYS A 622 28.79 17.92 -23.06
CA LYS A 622 29.35 18.92 -23.98
C LYS A 622 28.52 18.96 -25.25
N ALA A 623 28.34 20.15 -25.81
CA ALA A 623 27.56 20.34 -27.02
C ALA A 623 28.36 21.11 -28.06
N SER A 624 28.23 20.69 -29.31
CA SER A 624 28.77 21.42 -30.46
C SER A 624 27.72 21.62 -31.53
N TYR A 625 27.68 22.84 -32.06
CA TYR A 625 26.81 23.30 -33.14
C TYR A 625 27.55 23.44 -34.49
N TYR A 626 28.80 22.96 -34.59
CA TYR A 626 29.68 23.03 -35.77
C TYR A 626 29.53 21.90 -36.80
N VAL A 627 28.41 21.19 -36.79
CA VAL A 627 28.24 19.97 -37.60
C VAL A 627 27.20 20.18 -38.71
N ASP A 628 27.47 19.62 -39.90
CA ASP A 628 26.55 19.56 -41.06
C ASP A 628 26.60 18.15 -41.71
N LEU A 629 25.65 17.82 -42.60
CA LEU A 629 25.60 16.52 -43.30
C LEU A 629 25.75 16.68 -44.81
N LEU A 630 26.66 15.90 -45.41
CA LEU A 630 26.55 15.56 -46.83
C LEU A 630 25.76 14.26 -46.95
N GLN A 631 24.61 14.36 -47.59
CA GLN A 631 23.83 13.20 -47.98
C GLN A 631 24.45 12.56 -49.23
N THR A 632 24.85 11.30 -49.14
CA THR A 632 25.11 10.45 -50.32
C THR A 632 24.10 9.30 -50.33
N PRO A 633 23.74 8.73 -51.50
CA PRO A 633 22.64 7.76 -51.63
C PRO A 633 22.76 6.51 -50.74
N GLU A 634 23.96 6.21 -50.22
CA GLU A 634 24.26 4.98 -49.50
C GLU A 634 24.83 5.22 -48.09
N ASN A 635 25.16 6.47 -47.70
CA ASN A 635 25.69 6.81 -46.37
C ASN A 635 25.52 8.31 -46.02
N TYR A 636 25.43 8.59 -44.71
CA TYR A 636 25.58 9.94 -44.16
C TYR A 636 27.07 10.19 -43.87
N VAL A 637 27.66 11.22 -44.49
CA VAL A 637 28.99 11.70 -44.09
C VAL A 637 28.80 12.98 -43.28
N VAL A 638 29.19 12.92 -42.01
CA VAL A 638 29.27 14.10 -41.15
C VAL A 638 30.38 14.99 -41.70
N ILE A 639 30.02 16.18 -42.14
CA ILE A 639 31.00 17.22 -42.52
C ILE A 639 30.99 18.32 -41.47
N GLN A 640 32.16 18.87 -41.21
CA GLN A 640 32.24 20.09 -40.43
C GLN A 640 31.58 21.24 -41.22
N ALA A 641 30.70 21.99 -40.57
CA ALA A 641 30.14 23.21 -41.15
C ALA A 641 31.28 24.22 -41.29
N LYS A 642 31.66 24.56 -42.53
CA LYS A 642 32.88 25.35 -42.85
C LYS A 642 32.82 26.85 -42.49
N SER A 643 31.72 27.33 -41.92
CA SER A 643 31.47 28.69 -41.37
C SER A 643 29.99 29.02 -41.51
N GLU A 644 29.32 29.40 -40.42
CA GLU A 644 27.90 29.80 -40.43
C GLU A 644 27.61 31.01 -39.53
N ASN A 645 26.46 31.67 -39.74
CA ASN A 645 26.01 32.76 -38.87
C ASN A 645 25.59 32.24 -37.49
N ILE A 646 25.77 33.07 -36.45
CA ILE A 646 25.41 32.73 -35.05
C ILE A 646 23.91 32.43 -34.90
N ASP A 647 23.07 33.03 -35.74
CA ASP A 647 21.64 32.70 -35.85
C ASP A 647 21.41 31.20 -36.14
N VAL A 648 22.19 30.60 -37.04
CA VAL A 648 22.08 29.17 -37.38
C VAL A 648 22.50 28.29 -36.20
N TYR A 649 23.55 28.70 -35.48
CA TYR A 649 23.99 27.98 -34.28
C TYR A 649 22.97 28.02 -33.15
N ALA A 650 22.22 29.11 -33.00
CA ALA A 650 21.11 29.19 -32.06
C ALA A 650 20.00 28.18 -32.41
N LEU A 651 19.70 27.98 -33.71
CA LEU A 651 18.75 26.95 -34.16
C LEU A 651 19.28 25.54 -33.88
N ARG A 652 20.57 25.27 -34.15
CA ARG A 652 21.18 23.97 -33.85
C ARG A 652 21.21 23.69 -32.35
N LEU A 653 21.43 24.71 -31.53
CA LEU A 653 21.36 24.60 -30.07
C LEU A 653 19.97 24.16 -29.60
N LYS A 654 18.88 24.59 -30.25
CA LYS A 654 17.52 24.11 -29.93
C LYS A 654 17.40 22.59 -30.06
N GLU A 655 17.85 22.02 -31.17
CA GLU A 655 17.79 20.57 -31.39
C GLU A 655 18.67 19.79 -30.41
N ILE A 656 19.84 20.34 -30.07
CA ILE A 656 20.73 19.76 -29.07
C ILE A 656 20.06 19.77 -27.69
N LEU A 657 19.50 20.90 -27.26
CA LEU A 657 18.83 21.01 -25.96
C LEU A 657 17.59 20.13 -25.89
N ASP A 658 16.81 20.02 -26.96
CA ASP A 658 15.67 19.09 -27.03
C ASP A 658 16.11 17.63 -26.89
N THR A 659 17.26 17.28 -27.45
CA THR A 659 17.84 15.93 -27.31
C THR A 659 18.29 15.67 -25.87
N ILE A 660 18.91 16.66 -25.22
CA ILE A 660 19.31 16.58 -23.81
C ILE A 660 18.08 16.46 -22.92
N VAL A 661 17.05 17.30 -23.13
CA VAL A 661 15.78 17.24 -22.40
C VAL A 661 15.10 15.87 -22.61
N TYR A 662 15.12 15.35 -23.84
CA TYR A 662 14.59 14.01 -24.14
C TYR A 662 15.35 12.90 -23.40
N GLN A 663 16.68 12.87 -23.49
CA GLN A 663 17.50 11.81 -22.87
C GLN A 663 17.48 11.87 -21.34
N THR A 664 17.42 13.07 -20.77
CA THR A 664 17.44 13.27 -19.31
C THR A 664 16.04 13.35 -18.71
N GLY A 665 14.99 13.61 -19.48
CA GLY A 665 13.63 13.79 -18.95
C GLY A 665 13.50 15.01 -18.02
N ARG A 666 14.52 15.85 -17.94
CA ARG A 666 14.55 17.08 -17.12
C ARG A 666 14.02 18.23 -17.98
N PRO A 667 13.12 19.09 -17.46
CA PRO A 667 12.48 20.13 -18.26
C PRO A 667 13.41 21.28 -18.63
N LYS A 668 14.53 21.44 -17.93
CA LYS A 668 15.47 22.55 -18.10
C LYS A 668 16.92 22.09 -18.01
N VAL A 669 17.81 22.89 -18.59
CA VAL A 669 19.26 22.72 -18.53
C VAL A 669 19.94 23.93 -17.89
N ILE A 670 21.18 23.77 -17.45
CA ILE A 670 22.07 24.88 -17.08
C ILE A 670 23.13 25.02 -18.17
N LEU A 671 23.29 26.21 -18.72
CA LEU A 671 24.27 26.46 -19.79
C LEU A 671 25.56 27.03 -19.19
N VAL A 672 26.70 26.45 -19.55
CA VAL A 672 28.03 27.01 -19.30
C VAL A 672 28.69 27.23 -20.65
N ALA A 673 28.92 28.49 -21.01
CA ALA A 673 29.28 28.86 -22.36
C ALA A 673 30.57 29.69 -22.38
N HIS A 674 31.47 29.39 -23.30
CA HIS A 674 32.72 30.14 -23.47
C HIS A 674 32.68 30.98 -24.74
N SER A 675 33.21 32.21 -24.66
CA SER A 675 33.40 33.08 -25.82
C SER A 675 32.10 33.22 -26.64
N MET A 676 32.14 32.95 -27.95
CA MET A 676 30.99 32.95 -28.86
C MET A 676 29.82 32.08 -28.38
N GLY A 677 30.07 30.98 -27.66
CA GLY A 677 29.02 30.10 -27.14
C GLY A 677 28.00 30.84 -26.27
N GLY A 678 28.44 31.88 -25.53
CA GLY A 678 27.53 32.71 -24.75
C GLY A 678 26.62 33.60 -25.61
N LEU A 679 27.09 34.03 -26.79
CA LEU A 679 26.27 34.73 -27.78
C LEU A 679 25.25 33.79 -28.41
N VAL A 680 25.65 32.56 -28.74
CA VAL A 680 24.75 31.51 -29.24
C VAL A 680 23.64 31.23 -28.22
N ALA A 681 24.00 31.07 -26.93
CA ALA A 681 23.04 30.84 -25.85
C ALA A 681 22.06 32.01 -25.67
N ARG A 682 22.56 33.25 -25.67
CA ARG A 682 21.71 34.45 -25.60
C ARG A 682 20.78 34.54 -26.81
N ARG A 683 21.29 34.27 -28.00
CA ARG A 683 20.50 34.32 -29.22
C ARG A 683 19.41 33.25 -29.24
N TYR A 684 19.73 32.03 -28.81
CA TYR A 684 18.74 30.97 -28.60
C TYR A 684 17.59 31.45 -27.70
N MET A 685 17.91 32.07 -26.56
CA MET A 685 16.90 32.56 -25.63
C MET A 685 16.05 33.71 -26.19
N GLN A 686 16.59 34.55 -27.08
CA GLN A 686 15.80 35.58 -27.78
C GLN A 686 14.82 34.99 -28.78
N ILE A 687 15.20 33.91 -29.47
CA ILE A 687 14.38 33.29 -30.52
C ILE A 687 13.30 32.37 -29.91
N PHE A 688 13.69 31.55 -28.92
CA PHE A 688 12.85 30.46 -28.40
C PHE A 688 12.36 30.69 -26.97
N GLY A 689 12.81 31.75 -26.31
CA GLY A 689 12.59 31.98 -24.88
C GLY A 689 13.55 31.16 -24.00
N ALA A 690 13.45 31.36 -22.68
CA ALA A 690 14.28 30.67 -21.69
C ALA A 690 13.57 29.51 -20.98
N GLY A 691 12.44 29.02 -21.51
CA GLY A 691 11.63 27.98 -20.85
C GLY A 691 12.42 26.71 -20.48
N ASN A 692 13.42 26.35 -21.30
CA ASN A 692 14.27 25.17 -21.12
C ASN A 692 15.64 25.49 -20.49
N VAL A 693 15.87 26.73 -20.04
CA VAL A 693 17.15 27.17 -19.45
C VAL A 693 16.90 27.66 -18.03
N ALA A 694 17.57 27.03 -17.06
CA ALA A 694 17.45 27.40 -15.66
C ALA A 694 18.43 28.50 -15.27
N ARG A 695 19.67 28.44 -15.79
CA ARG A 695 20.79 29.35 -15.48
C ARG A 695 21.71 29.45 -16.68
N LEU A 696 22.41 30.57 -16.81
CA LEU A 696 23.46 30.77 -17.81
C LEU A 696 24.75 31.25 -17.12
N VAL A 697 25.85 30.54 -17.34
CA VAL A 697 27.19 30.96 -16.96
C VAL A 697 27.97 31.23 -18.24
N THR A 698 28.54 32.43 -18.40
CA THR A 698 29.40 32.77 -19.53
C THR A 698 30.84 32.99 -19.08
N ILE A 699 31.80 32.63 -19.92
CA ILE A 699 33.24 32.74 -19.67
C ILE A 699 33.87 33.48 -20.85
N GLY A 700 34.37 34.69 -20.64
CA GLY A 700 35.00 35.51 -21.68
C GLY A 700 34.07 35.82 -22.87
N THR A 701 32.74 35.85 -22.67
CA THR A 701 31.81 36.08 -23.79
C THR A 701 31.80 37.54 -24.20
N PRO A 702 31.98 37.87 -25.50
CA PRO A 702 31.93 39.25 -25.99
C PRO A 702 30.49 39.76 -26.11
N HIS A 703 29.82 40.00 -24.97
CA HIS A 703 28.43 40.44 -24.89
C HIS A 703 28.12 41.71 -25.69
N GLN A 704 29.11 42.58 -25.88
CA GLN A 704 29.05 43.80 -26.72
C GLN A 704 29.77 43.67 -28.07
N GLY A 705 30.39 42.52 -28.35
CA GLY A 705 31.14 42.23 -29.57
C GLY A 705 32.65 42.41 -29.40
N ILE A 706 33.40 42.04 -30.43
CA ILE A 706 34.85 42.25 -30.53
C ILE A 706 35.14 43.55 -31.29
N GLU A 707 36.27 44.21 -30.97
CA GLU A 707 36.64 45.54 -31.50
C GLU A 707 38.15 45.63 -31.83
N GLY A 708 38.51 46.64 -32.62
CA GLY A 708 39.89 46.99 -32.98
C GLY A 708 40.65 45.87 -33.70
N ASP A 709 41.95 45.75 -33.45
CA ASP A 709 42.84 44.77 -34.10
C ASP A 709 42.26 43.34 -34.09
N VAL A 710 41.63 42.92 -33.00
CA VAL A 710 41.03 41.57 -32.90
C VAL A 710 39.89 41.38 -33.91
N ALA A 711 39.02 42.37 -34.07
CA ALA A 711 37.94 42.32 -35.05
C ALA A 711 38.48 42.31 -36.49
N GLU A 712 39.54 43.07 -36.76
CA GLU A 712 40.17 43.15 -38.09
C GLU A 712 40.89 41.85 -38.47
N TYR A 713 41.57 41.19 -37.53
CA TYR A 713 42.30 39.94 -37.79
C TYR A 713 41.42 38.70 -37.72
N CYS A 714 40.27 38.74 -37.05
CA CYS A 714 39.33 37.61 -36.94
C CYS A 714 38.85 37.15 -38.33
N ASP A 715 38.44 38.08 -39.20
CA ASP A 715 37.95 37.76 -40.56
C ASP A 715 39.01 37.11 -41.48
N VAL A 716 40.29 37.28 -41.15
CA VAL A 716 41.42 36.79 -41.94
C VAL A 716 41.92 35.42 -41.46
N ILE A 717 41.85 35.14 -40.15
CA ILE A 717 42.44 33.95 -39.51
C ILE A 717 41.35 32.96 -39.01
N GLY A 718 40.19 33.45 -38.58
CA GLY A 718 39.05 32.66 -38.09
C GLY A 718 37.95 32.42 -39.13
N GLU A 719 36.83 31.84 -38.71
CA GLU A 719 35.68 31.60 -39.58
C GLU A 719 34.91 32.88 -39.89
N GLN A 720 34.72 33.13 -41.19
CA GLN A 720 34.45 34.48 -41.70
C GLN A 720 33.07 35.03 -41.30
N ARG A 721 32.04 34.19 -41.23
CA ARG A 721 30.66 34.65 -40.92
C ARG A 721 30.46 34.93 -39.43
N GLU A 722 31.10 34.14 -38.59
CA GLU A 722 31.06 34.22 -37.14
C GLU A 722 31.81 35.45 -36.66
N CYS A 723 33.00 35.72 -37.22
CA CYS A 723 33.76 36.94 -36.93
C CYS A 723 32.99 38.21 -37.34
N GLN A 724 32.34 38.19 -38.52
CA GLN A 724 31.44 39.25 -38.96
C GLN A 724 30.26 39.46 -38.01
N ASP A 725 29.63 38.38 -37.53
CA ASP A 725 28.55 38.47 -36.55
C ASP A 725 29.05 38.98 -35.19
N MET A 726 30.25 38.60 -34.74
CA MET A 726 30.82 39.02 -33.45
C MET A 726 31.35 40.46 -33.44
N ASN A 727 31.61 41.07 -34.60
CA ASN A 727 32.03 42.47 -34.66
C ASN A 727 31.02 43.37 -33.93
N ALA A 728 31.49 44.26 -33.06
CA ALA A 728 30.64 45.11 -32.21
C ALA A 728 29.64 45.98 -32.99
N GLU A 729 29.95 46.31 -34.25
CA GLU A 729 29.12 47.10 -35.16
C GLU A 729 28.17 46.26 -36.02
N SER A 730 28.22 44.93 -35.90
CA SER A 730 27.44 44.02 -36.76
C SER A 730 25.93 44.14 -36.53
N VAL A 731 25.16 43.77 -37.55
CA VAL A 731 23.69 43.69 -37.45
C VAL A 731 23.29 42.66 -36.38
N PHE A 732 24.04 41.58 -36.25
CA PHE A 732 23.81 40.56 -35.23
C PHE A 732 23.97 41.12 -33.83
N MET A 733 25.11 41.78 -33.53
CA MET A 733 25.36 42.34 -32.20
C MET A 733 24.35 43.44 -31.85
N ASN A 734 23.97 44.29 -32.81
CA ASN A 734 22.93 45.29 -32.60
C ASN A 734 21.58 44.66 -32.25
N LYS A 735 21.19 43.54 -32.88
CA LYS A 735 19.99 42.79 -32.48
C LYS A 735 20.13 42.17 -31.09
N LEU A 736 21.29 41.61 -30.78
CA LEU A 736 21.54 40.93 -29.52
C LEU A 736 21.52 41.90 -28.33
N LYS A 737 22.14 43.08 -28.47
CA LYS A 737 22.19 44.17 -27.47
C LYS A 737 20.80 44.71 -27.14
N ASN A 738 19.94 44.87 -28.16
CA ASN A 738 18.60 45.43 -28.00
C ASN A 738 17.55 44.43 -27.49
N GLY A 739 17.89 43.15 -27.38
CA GLY A 739 16.95 42.15 -26.87
C GLY A 739 17.00 42.02 -25.36
N ILE A 740 15.83 41.82 -24.75
CA ILE A 740 15.68 41.68 -23.31
C ILE A 740 16.22 40.31 -22.87
N LEU A 741 17.12 40.30 -21.87
CA LEU A 741 17.55 39.08 -21.22
C LEU A 741 16.37 38.51 -20.40
N PRO A 742 15.98 37.24 -20.58
CA PRO A 742 14.91 36.65 -19.78
C PRO A 742 15.25 36.67 -18.27
N PRO A 743 14.25 36.70 -17.38
CA PRO A 743 14.47 36.79 -15.93
C PRO A 743 14.96 35.45 -15.36
N LEU A 744 16.24 35.14 -15.57
CA LEU A 744 16.93 33.97 -15.04
C LEU A 744 18.31 34.36 -14.49
N PRO A 745 18.88 33.58 -13.55
CA PRO A 745 20.21 33.85 -13.03
C PRO A 745 21.29 33.72 -14.10
N VAL A 746 22.03 34.81 -14.33
CA VAL A 746 23.18 34.85 -15.25
C VAL A 746 24.44 35.23 -14.48
N THR A 747 25.51 34.47 -14.70
CA THR A 747 26.84 34.76 -14.16
C THR A 747 27.81 34.96 -15.33
N THR A 748 28.59 36.03 -15.29
CA THR A 748 29.59 36.40 -16.29
C THR A 748 30.97 36.36 -15.66
N ILE A 749 31.83 35.50 -16.19
CA ILE A 749 33.22 35.35 -15.78
C ILE A 749 34.08 36.07 -16.81
N ILE A 750 34.73 37.14 -16.39
CA ILE A 750 35.41 38.10 -17.26
C ILE A 750 36.90 38.09 -16.94
N GLY A 751 37.73 37.81 -17.96
CA GLY A 751 39.18 37.95 -17.85
C GLY A 751 39.61 39.41 -17.95
N THR A 752 40.54 39.83 -17.10
CA THR A 752 41.08 41.19 -17.07
C THR A 752 42.59 41.18 -16.80
N GLY A 753 43.30 42.23 -17.22
CA GLY A 753 44.75 42.37 -17.07
C GLY A 753 45.57 42.25 -18.36
N CYS A 754 44.96 41.93 -19.50
CA CYS A 754 45.62 42.03 -20.80
C CYS A 754 45.36 43.38 -21.44
N ALA A 755 46.42 44.14 -21.73
CA ALA A 755 46.31 45.41 -22.45
C ALA A 755 45.86 45.20 -23.91
N MET A 756 44.71 45.76 -24.25
CA MET A 756 44.07 45.69 -25.56
C MET A 756 43.66 47.10 -25.99
N ASN A 757 44.31 47.65 -27.01
CA ASN A 757 43.99 48.99 -27.55
C ASN A 757 43.93 50.12 -26.49
N GLY A 758 44.74 50.01 -25.43
CA GLY A 758 44.81 50.99 -24.34
C GLY A 758 43.85 50.75 -23.17
N GLU A 759 43.09 49.64 -23.18
CA GLU A 759 42.17 49.23 -22.12
C GLU A 759 42.43 47.78 -21.68
N ASP A 760 41.87 47.37 -20.55
CA ASP A 760 42.03 46.00 -20.04
C ASP A 760 41.02 45.02 -20.67
N GLY A 761 41.46 43.78 -20.84
CA GLY A 761 40.64 42.67 -21.31
C GLY A 761 41.33 41.32 -21.13
N ASP A 762 40.92 40.33 -21.93
CA ASP A 762 41.45 38.96 -21.89
C ASP A 762 42.34 38.59 -23.10
N GLY A 763 42.70 39.59 -23.91
CA GLY A 763 43.47 39.43 -25.15
C GLY A 763 42.62 39.17 -26.39
N VAL A 764 41.31 38.96 -26.24
CA VAL A 764 40.34 38.83 -27.35
C VAL A 764 39.13 39.73 -27.14
N VAL A 765 38.67 39.88 -25.90
CA VAL A 765 37.49 40.64 -25.49
C VAL A 765 37.90 41.67 -24.44
N LEU A 766 37.52 42.92 -24.67
CA LEU A 766 37.69 44.01 -23.70
C LEU A 766 36.80 43.79 -22.48
N GLU A 767 37.25 44.15 -21.29
CA GLU A 767 36.49 43.92 -20.04
C GLU A 767 35.06 44.49 -20.16
N ARG A 768 34.93 45.75 -20.60
CA ARG A 768 33.63 46.41 -20.83
C ARG A 768 32.73 45.67 -21.82
N ASN A 769 33.31 44.94 -22.77
CA ASN A 769 32.56 44.23 -23.80
C ASN A 769 32.12 42.84 -23.33
N ALA A 770 32.73 42.33 -22.26
CA ALA A 770 32.33 41.12 -21.57
C ALA A 770 31.29 41.38 -20.46
N GLU A 771 30.96 42.63 -20.15
CA GLU A 771 29.90 42.96 -19.21
C GLU A 771 28.49 42.75 -19.81
N LEU A 772 27.58 42.26 -18.97
CA LEU A 772 26.17 42.09 -19.31
C LEU A 772 25.28 42.62 -18.19
N ASP A 773 24.45 43.61 -18.52
CA ASP A 773 23.50 44.19 -17.57
C ASP A 773 22.57 43.14 -16.98
N GLY A 774 22.45 43.13 -15.65
CA GLY A 774 21.62 42.18 -14.91
C GLY A 774 22.27 40.83 -14.62
N ALA A 775 23.53 40.60 -15.04
CA ALA A 775 24.30 39.42 -14.67
C ALA A 775 25.18 39.65 -13.43
N GLU A 776 25.43 38.58 -12.67
CA GLU A 776 26.47 38.57 -11.63
C GLU A 776 27.86 38.59 -12.30
N LYS A 777 28.69 39.57 -11.96
CA LYS A 777 30.03 39.75 -12.52
C LYS A 777 31.08 39.08 -11.63
N VAL A 778 31.96 38.28 -12.23
CA VAL A 778 33.17 37.73 -11.60
C VAL A 778 34.39 38.08 -12.45
N LEU A 779 35.33 38.83 -11.88
CA LEU A 779 36.59 39.19 -12.52
C LEU A 779 37.67 38.15 -12.23
N VAL A 780 38.42 37.77 -13.26
CA VAL A 780 39.55 36.86 -13.19
C VAL A 780 40.78 37.59 -13.72
N GLN A 781 41.74 37.84 -12.83
CA GLN A 781 42.96 38.56 -13.18
C GLN A 781 43.96 37.62 -13.85
N GLY A 782 44.51 38.01 -15.00
CA GLY A 782 45.56 37.27 -15.69
C GLY A 782 46.48 38.17 -16.52
N GLU A 783 47.35 37.53 -17.31
CA GLU A 783 48.32 38.21 -18.17
C GLU A 783 48.33 37.55 -19.57
N CYS A 784 48.59 38.35 -20.60
CA CYS A 784 48.74 37.87 -21.97
C CYS A 784 50.22 37.95 -22.40
N SER A 785 50.64 36.96 -23.19
CA SER A 785 51.98 36.90 -23.78
C SER A 785 51.89 36.73 -25.29
N THR A 786 53.03 36.86 -26.00
CA THR A 786 53.09 36.72 -27.47
C THR A 786 52.53 35.39 -28.00
N PHE A 787 52.48 34.34 -27.17
CA PHE A 787 52.05 33.00 -27.57
C PHE A 787 50.87 32.44 -26.76
N SER A 788 50.33 33.20 -25.79
CA SER A 788 49.19 32.76 -24.98
C SER A 788 48.29 33.94 -24.62
N VAL A 789 46.98 33.76 -24.84
CA VAL A 789 45.94 34.75 -24.53
C VAL A 789 45.08 34.26 -23.38
N LEU A 790 44.83 35.14 -22.39
CA LEU A 790 44.03 34.82 -21.20
C LEU A 790 42.66 34.25 -21.59
N HIS A 791 42.04 34.74 -22.67
CA HIS A 791 40.75 34.30 -23.18
C HIS A 791 40.60 32.78 -23.30
N THR A 792 41.62 32.07 -23.79
CA THR A 792 41.58 30.59 -23.92
C THR A 792 42.03 29.90 -22.63
N GLU A 793 42.94 30.52 -21.87
CA GLU A 793 43.41 29.99 -20.60
C GLU A 793 42.37 30.08 -19.48
N LEU A 794 41.34 30.92 -19.59
CA LEU A 794 40.23 30.96 -18.63
C LEU A 794 39.58 29.58 -18.42
N LEU A 795 39.63 28.69 -19.42
CA LEU A 795 39.12 27.31 -19.29
C LEU A 795 40.11 26.34 -18.61
N ASP A 796 41.37 26.74 -18.45
CA ASP A 796 42.36 26.02 -17.66
C ASP A 796 42.16 26.29 -16.17
N VAL A 797 41.21 25.55 -15.60
CA VAL A 797 40.86 25.62 -14.17
C VAL A 797 41.95 25.14 -13.22
N TRP A 798 43.08 24.65 -13.73
CA TRP A 798 44.27 24.37 -12.91
C TRP A 798 45.16 25.60 -12.80
N LYS A 799 45.21 26.42 -13.86
CA LYS A 799 45.91 27.71 -13.87
C LYS A 799 45.08 28.81 -13.17
N TYR A 800 43.77 28.86 -13.44
CA TYR A 800 42.83 29.83 -12.86
C TYR A 800 41.72 29.10 -12.08
N PRO A 801 42.01 28.57 -10.88
CA PRO A 801 41.03 27.82 -10.07
C PRO A 801 39.78 28.63 -9.71
N GLU A 802 39.87 29.95 -9.61
CA GLU A 802 38.77 30.87 -9.35
C GLU A 802 37.67 30.80 -10.44
N VAL A 803 38.03 30.45 -11.69
CA VAL A 803 37.04 30.24 -12.76
C VAL A 803 36.15 29.05 -12.41
N TYR A 804 36.73 27.97 -11.87
CA TYR A 804 35.95 26.80 -11.45
C TYR A 804 34.97 27.14 -10.33
N GLU A 805 35.44 27.85 -9.30
CA GLU A 805 34.59 28.28 -8.18
C GLU A 805 33.44 29.18 -8.66
N ALA A 806 33.73 30.09 -9.59
CA ALA A 806 32.72 30.94 -10.21
C ALA A 806 31.71 30.14 -11.05
N VAL A 807 32.17 29.15 -11.82
CA VAL A 807 31.29 28.23 -12.55
C VAL A 807 30.40 27.47 -11.58
N LYS A 808 30.97 26.89 -10.52
CA LYS A 808 30.26 26.11 -9.49
C LYS A 808 29.17 26.94 -8.79
N LYS A 809 29.50 28.18 -8.40
CA LYS A 809 28.54 29.14 -7.87
C LYS A 809 27.45 29.49 -8.89
N GLY A 810 27.84 29.78 -10.13
CA GLY A 810 26.93 30.17 -11.20
C GLY A 810 25.90 29.08 -11.55
N ILE A 811 26.30 27.81 -11.52
CA ILE A 811 25.38 26.67 -11.69
C ILE A 811 24.47 26.42 -10.46
N GLY A 812 24.64 27.17 -9.37
CA GLY A 812 23.81 27.09 -8.18
C GLY A 812 24.20 26.00 -7.20
N LYS A 813 25.50 25.72 -7.08
CA LYS A 813 26.07 24.74 -6.16
C LYS A 813 27.13 25.44 -5.32
N GLU A 814 27.01 25.37 -4.00
CA GLU A 814 27.98 25.88 -3.03
C GLU A 814 28.75 24.72 -2.40
#